data_AF-A0A8K9UJ66-F1
#
_entry.id   AF-A0A8K9UJ66-F1
#
_cell.length_a   1.000
_cell.length_b   1.000
_cell.length_c   1.000
_cell.angle_alpha   90.00
_cell.angle_beta   90.00
_cell.angle_gamma   90.00
#
_symmetry.space_group_name_H-M   'P 1'
#
loop_
_entity.id
_entity.type
_entity.pdbx_description
1 polymer ?
#
loop_
_entity_poly.entity_id
_entity_poly.type
_entity_poly.pdbx_seq_one_letter_code
_entity_poly.pdbx_strand_id
1 'polypeptide(L)'
;MTSPGFNDVSRDNISLFITQYLGLPPLYSHPTLPLSVHYTLMLFYRPQKPPFTLCSRRSRRPILIAFSRTLILLLLCSSGDVEVNPGPAVPRSTPIPQALSFDDFCNRNSLGFMHVNIRSLLPKFVLFTALAHSANPDVLAVSESWLRKTTKNSDILIPNYNIFRQDRTAKGGGVAIYCKDSLQSSVLLSRSVPKQFELLLLKIHLSKNKSLTVAACYRPPSAPSCALDTICELIAPHLSSELVLLGDLNWNMLNTPAILQSKLDALNLTQIINEPTRYLPKALNTGTLIDIILTNFPSKYTSAVFNQDLSDHCLIACIRNGSAVKRPPLITVKRSLKHFSEQAFLIDLAGVSWKDIDLIPSVEDAWIFFKNAFLTILNKHAPFKKFRTRNRYSPWFSPDLTALNQHKNVLWRSALASNSPRDMQLFREARNHYTQAVRKAKASFFKQKFASCNTNSKKFWDTVKSMENKNTSSQLPTALKIGNTVTTDKSTIIENFNKHFSTAGHAFHLATPTPVNSTAPPTATRPSLPHFSFSQIHSADVLKELQNLDPYKSAGLDNLDPFFLKLSAEIVATPITSLFNLSFVSSEIPKDWKAAAVIPLFKGGDTLEPNCYRPISILPCLSKVFESQVNKQITDHFESHHTFSAMQSGFRAGHGCTSATLKVLNDILTAIDKKHYCAAVFIDLAKAFDSVNHHILIGRLNSLGFSNDCLAWFTNYFSDRVQCVKSEGLLSGPLAVSMGVPQGSILGPTLFSVYINEVALAAGESLIHLYADDTILYTSGPSLDTVLTTLQASFNAIQLSFRGLQLLLNTSKTKCMLFNRSLPAPTRLSNITTLDGSDLEYVDNYKYLGVWLDCKLSFQTHIKHLQSKVKSRIGFLFRNKASFTHAAKHTLVKLTILPILDFGDVIYKIASNTLLNKLDAVYHSAIRFVTKAPYTTHHCDLYALVGWPSLHTRRQTHWLHVIYKTLLGKVPPYLSSLVTIASPTCSTRSSRYISLVTPKTNSFFGRLSFQFSAANDWNELQKSLKLETLISLTSFKHQLSEQLTDYCTCT
;
A
#
# COMPACT_ATOMS: atom_id res chain seq x y z
N MET A 1 -70.59 21.67 -4.52
CA MET A 1 -72.02 21.57 -4.90
C MET A 1 -72.14 20.62 -6.08
N THR A 2 -73.34 20.06 -6.30
CA THR A 2 -73.80 19.39 -7.54
C THR A 2 -72.89 18.35 -8.22
N SER A 3 -73.20 17.08 -8.00
CA SER A 3 -73.34 16.09 -9.10
C SER A 3 -74.68 16.34 -9.84
N PRO A 4 -75.01 15.76 -11.02
CA PRO A 4 -74.97 14.32 -11.40
C PRO A 4 -74.13 14.04 -12.68
N GLY A 5 -74.01 12.83 -13.24
CA GLY A 5 -74.43 11.48 -12.80
C GLY A 5 -74.77 10.53 -13.97
N PHE A 6 -74.47 9.22 -13.84
CA PHE A 6 -74.84 8.08 -14.71
C PHE A 6 -74.29 8.10 -16.17
N ASN A 7 -73.90 6.97 -16.81
CA ASN A 7 -74.16 5.54 -16.57
C ASN A 7 -72.90 4.65 -16.69
N ASP A 8 -72.99 3.44 -16.13
CA ASP A 8 -72.02 2.34 -16.26
C ASP A 8 -72.24 1.45 -17.50
N VAL A 9 -71.19 0.73 -17.93
CA VAL A 9 -71.10 -0.75 -17.97
C VAL A 9 -69.94 -1.22 -18.88
N SER A 10 -68.94 -1.90 -18.27
CA SER A 10 -67.94 -2.84 -18.83
C SER A 10 -67.30 -2.56 -20.21
N ARG A 11 -65.96 -2.57 -20.38
CA ARG A 11 -64.98 -3.56 -19.89
C ARG A 11 -63.56 -2.98 -19.74
N ASP A 12 -62.66 -3.82 -19.24
CA ASP A 12 -61.20 -3.78 -19.36
C ASP A 12 -60.49 -2.55 -18.78
N ASN A 13 -60.12 -2.67 -17.49
CA ASN A 13 -59.22 -1.74 -16.83
C ASN A 13 -58.27 -2.52 -15.91
N ILE A 14 -57.01 -2.70 -16.34
CA ILE A 14 -55.77 -2.99 -15.56
C ILE A 14 -54.60 -2.97 -16.57
N SER A 15 -53.92 -1.82 -16.72
CA SER A 15 -52.53 -1.71 -17.18
C SER A 15 -52.07 -0.23 -17.20
N LEU A 16 -51.97 0.42 -16.02
CA LEU A 16 -51.38 1.76 -15.94
C LEU A 16 -50.71 2.04 -14.59
N PHE A 17 -49.59 1.36 -14.35
CA PHE A 17 -48.64 1.74 -13.29
C PHE A 17 -47.21 1.32 -13.69
N ILE A 18 -46.21 2.09 -13.21
CA ILE A 18 -44.76 1.85 -13.37
C ILE A 18 -44.20 2.09 -14.80
N THR A 19 -44.32 3.32 -15.29
CA THR A 19 -43.34 3.92 -16.23
C THR A 19 -42.82 5.26 -15.68
N GLN A 20 -42.05 5.21 -14.60
CA GLN A 20 -41.42 6.40 -13.99
C GLN A 20 -40.00 6.16 -13.45
N TYR A 21 -39.18 5.39 -14.19
CA TYR A 21 -37.73 5.32 -13.98
C TYR A 21 -37.02 5.24 -15.34
N LEU A 22 -35.78 5.77 -15.40
CA LEU A 22 -34.92 5.92 -16.59
C LEU A 22 -35.26 7.12 -17.51
N GLY A 23 -35.14 8.34 -16.98
CA GLY A 23 -34.99 9.54 -17.82
C GLY A 23 -33.61 9.64 -18.45
N LEU A 24 -33.54 10.01 -19.73
CA LEU A 24 -32.33 10.38 -20.48
C LEU A 24 -32.47 11.81 -21.04
N PRO A 25 -31.40 12.62 -21.07
CA PRO A 25 -31.43 13.97 -21.66
C PRO A 25 -31.36 13.92 -23.21
N PRO A 26 -31.80 14.99 -23.90
CA PRO A 26 -32.03 14.97 -25.35
C PRO A 26 -30.79 15.30 -26.20
N LEU A 27 -30.90 15.04 -27.50
CA LEU A 27 -30.01 15.54 -28.56
C LEU A 27 -30.79 16.48 -29.49
N TYR A 28 -30.11 17.53 -29.97
CA TYR A 28 -30.67 18.55 -30.86
C TYR A 28 -30.54 18.20 -32.35
N SER A 29 -31.11 19.05 -33.19
CA SER A 29 -31.65 18.75 -34.52
C SER A 29 -30.76 19.09 -35.73
N HIS A 30 -30.86 18.24 -36.77
CA HIS A 30 -30.89 18.59 -38.22
C HIS A 30 -29.61 19.14 -38.91
N PRO A 31 -29.57 19.17 -40.27
CA PRO A 31 -30.07 18.15 -41.22
C PRO A 31 -29.11 17.88 -42.43
N THR A 32 -29.31 16.78 -43.17
CA THR A 32 -29.28 16.76 -44.67
C THR A 32 -29.73 15.42 -45.26
N LEU A 33 -30.36 15.49 -46.43
CA LEU A 33 -30.83 14.45 -47.36
C LEU A 33 -30.66 15.03 -48.80
N PRO A 34 -30.86 14.31 -49.93
CA PRO A 34 -31.47 12.98 -50.13
C PRO A 34 -30.54 11.93 -50.76
N LEU A 35 -30.88 10.62 -50.72
CA LEU A 35 -31.60 9.83 -51.76
C LEU A 35 -31.68 8.35 -51.29
N SER A 36 -32.56 7.42 -51.72
CA SER A 36 -33.71 7.45 -52.65
C SER A 36 -34.66 6.23 -52.46
N VAL A 37 -35.90 6.31 -53.00
CA VAL A 37 -36.56 5.37 -53.95
C VAL A 37 -36.07 3.89 -53.95
N HIS A 38 -36.89 2.83 -53.81
CA HIS A 38 -38.37 2.69 -53.83
C HIS A 38 -38.94 1.48 -53.01
N TYR A 39 -40.27 1.32 -53.06
CA TYR A 39 -41.16 0.34 -52.40
C TYR A 39 -40.83 -1.17 -52.53
N THR A 40 -41.30 -2.00 -51.57
CA THR A 40 -42.49 -2.91 -51.71
C THR A 40 -42.82 -3.65 -50.39
N LEU A 41 -44.05 -4.15 -50.24
CA LEU A 41 -44.65 -4.79 -49.03
C LEU A 41 -45.56 -5.96 -49.50
N MET A 42 -45.96 -6.89 -48.59
CA MET A 42 -46.92 -8.02 -48.80
C MET A 42 -46.35 -9.27 -49.55
N LEU A 43 -46.88 -10.52 -49.48
CA LEU A 43 -47.70 -11.28 -48.50
C LEU A 43 -47.68 -12.83 -48.78
N PHE A 44 -48.17 -13.63 -47.82
CA PHE A 44 -48.84 -14.97 -47.88
C PHE A 44 -48.29 -16.23 -48.64
N TYR A 45 -48.04 -17.30 -47.84
CA TYR A 45 -48.65 -18.66 -47.87
C TYR A 45 -48.66 -19.61 -49.12
N ARG A 46 -47.94 -20.76 -49.00
CA ARG A 46 -48.36 -22.17 -49.32
C ARG A 46 -48.76 -22.57 -50.79
N PRO A 47 -49.00 -23.87 -51.13
CA PRO A 47 -48.56 -25.19 -50.61
C PRO A 47 -48.11 -26.21 -51.73
N GLN A 48 -48.08 -27.53 -51.42
CA GLN A 48 -48.15 -28.75 -52.31
C GLN A 48 -46.89 -29.65 -52.41
N LYS A 49 -47.04 -30.81 -53.09
CA LYS A 49 -46.40 -32.13 -52.89
C LYS A 49 -46.63 -33.03 -54.13
N PRO A 50 -46.20 -34.32 -54.18
CA PRO A 50 -45.12 -35.01 -53.47
C PRO A 50 -44.05 -35.42 -54.53
N PRO A 51 -43.94 -36.65 -55.11
CA PRO A 51 -43.94 -38.04 -54.59
C PRO A 51 -42.52 -38.45 -54.09
N PHE A 52 -42.14 -39.68 -53.73
CA PHE A 52 -42.81 -41.00 -53.58
C PHE A 52 -42.85 -41.37 -52.05
N THR A 53 -42.73 -42.57 -51.46
CA THR A 53 -42.50 -43.98 -51.88
C THR A 53 -43.11 -44.95 -50.83
N LEU A 54 -42.86 -46.26 -50.93
CA LEU A 54 -43.46 -47.36 -50.14
C LEU A 54 -42.35 -48.25 -49.55
N CYS A 55 -42.52 -48.98 -48.44
CA CYS A 55 -43.61 -49.96 -48.21
C CYS A 55 -44.52 -49.75 -46.97
N SER A 56 -44.38 -50.53 -45.89
CA SER A 56 -45.49 -50.85 -44.96
C SER A 56 -44.97 -51.18 -43.53
N ARG A 57 -45.72 -51.61 -42.49
CA ARG A 57 -46.95 -52.43 -42.45
C ARG A 57 -48.13 -51.80 -41.68
N ARG A 58 -48.50 -52.29 -40.49
CA ARG A 58 -49.70 -51.96 -39.67
C ARG A 58 -49.35 -52.20 -38.17
N SER A 59 -50.08 -51.74 -37.13
CA SER A 59 -51.45 -51.21 -37.04
C SER A 59 -51.73 -50.19 -35.90
N ARG A 60 -52.37 -49.07 -36.26
CA ARG A 60 -53.52 -48.36 -35.63
C ARG A 60 -53.75 -48.29 -34.09
N ARG A 61 -53.63 -47.04 -33.58
CA ARG A 61 -54.54 -46.29 -32.65
C ARG A 61 -54.67 -46.70 -31.16
N PRO A 62 -55.17 -45.80 -30.27
CA PRO A 62 -55.48 -44.36 -30.45
C PRO A 62 -54.65 -43.40 -29.56
N ILE A 63 -54.46 -42.16 -30.02
CA ILE A 63 -53.88 -41.06 -29.24
C ILE A 63 -55.02 -40.18 -28.72
N LEU A 64 -55.36 -40.30 -27.43
CA LEU A 64 -56.38 -39.43 -26.79
C LEU A 64 -56.11 -39.04 -25.32
N ILE A 65 -55.16 -39.69 -24.64
CA ILE A 65 -54.92 -39.50 -23.19
C ILE A 65 -53.84 -38.44 -22.89
N ALA A 66 -53.02 -38.06 -23.87
CA ALA A 66 -51.89 -37.14 -23.66
C ALA A 66 -52.32 -35.66 -23.50
N PHE A 67 -53.33 -35.20 -24.25
CA PHE A 67 -53.68 -33.77 -24.33
C PHE A 67 -54.41 -33.23 -23.08
N SER A 68 -55.19 -34.05 -22.39
CA SER A 68 -55.92 -33.62 -21.18
C SER A 68 -54.98 -33.32 -20.01
N ARG A 69 -53.96 -34.16 -19.80
CA ARG A 69 -53.01 -34.01 -18.68
C ARG A 69 -52.21 -32.71 -18.75
N THR A 70 -51.76 -32.29 -19.93
CA THR A 70 -50.99 -31.04 -20.07
C THR A 70 -51.84 -29.80 -19.80
N LEU A 71 -53.12 -29.81 -20.23
CA LEU A 71 -54.04 -28.70 -19.98
C LEU A 71 -54.43 -28.60 -18.49
N ILE A 72 -54.67 -29.74 -17.83
CA ILE A 72 -54.97 -29.80 -16.39
C ILE A 72 -53.77 -29.33 -15.56
N LEU A 73 -52.54 -29.70 -15.92
CA LEU A 73 -51.32 -29.20 -15.27
C LEU A 73 -51.15 -27.68 -15.42
N LEU A 74 -51.42 -27.11 -16.61
CA LEU A 74 -51.36 -25.67 -16.82
C LEU A 74 -52.41 -24.90 -16.00
N LEU A 75 -53.62 -25.46 -15.86
CA LEU A 75 -54.67 -24.88 -15.01
C LEU A 75 -54.29 -24.95 -13.52
N LEU A 76 -53.84 -26.10 -13.02
CA LEU A 76 -53.42 -26.26 -11.62
C LEU A 76 -52.22 -25.37 -11.24
N CYS A 77 -51.31 -25.08 -12.17
CA CYS A 77 -50.22 -24.13 -11.94
C CYS A 77 -50.65 -22.64 -12.01
N SER A 78 -51.92 -22.35 -12.31
CA SER A 78 -52.49 -20.99 -12.33
C SER A 78 -53.40 -20.68 -11.15
N SER A 79 -53.88 -21.70 -10.43
CA SER A 79 -54.60 -21.57 -9.14
C SER A 79 -53.61 -21.55 -7.98
N GLY A 80 -53.55 -20.43 -7.24
CA GLY A 80 -52.51 -20.18 -6.22
C GLY A 80 -52.59 -21.00 -4.92
N ASP A 81 -53.64 -21.79 -4.72
CA ASP A 81 -53.89 -22.57 -3.49
C ASP A 81 -53.89 -24.08 -3.76
N VAL A 82 -52.73 -24.73 -3.58
CA VAL A 82 -52.61 -26.19 -3.49
C VAL A 82 -51.56 -26.56 -2.44
N GLU A 83 -51.99 -26.80 -1.21
CA GLU A 83 -51.15 -27.48 -0.22
C GLU A 83 -51.01 -28.98 -0.55
N VAL A 84 -49.84 -29.55 -0.27
CA VAL A 84 -49.60 -30.99 -0.45
C VAL A 84 -50.21 -31.74 0.73
N ASN A 85 -51.39 -32.33 0.50
CA ASN A 85 -52.12 -33.11 1.50
C ASN A 85 -51.21 -34.19 2.14
N PRO A 86 -50.94 -34.13 3.46
CA PRO A 86 -50.08 -35.11 4.12
C PRO A 86 -50.78 -36.47 4.22
N GLY A 87 -50.12 -37.51 3.73
CA GLY A 87 -50.60 -38.89 3.87
C GLY A 87 -50.75 -39.30 5.36
N PRO A 88 -51.56 -40.35 5.64
CA PRO A 88 -51.91 -40.74 7.00
C PRO A 88 -50.67 -41.00 7.87
N ALA A 89 -50.73 -40.52 9.11
CA ALA A 89 -49.57 -40.43 9.99
C ALA A 89 -48.99 -41.82 10.35
N VAL A 90 -47.83 -42.14 9.80
CA VAL A 90 -46.98 -43.23 10.28
C VAL A 90 -46.57 -42.93 11.73
N PRO A 91 -46.64 -43.90 12.67
CA PRO A 91 -46.24 -43.69 14.06
C PRO A 91 -44.82 -43.12 14.17
N ARG A 92 -44.66 -42.09 15.01
CA ARG A 92 -43.37 -41.40 15.17
C ARG A 92 -42.32 -42.35 15.78
N SER A 93 -41.39 -42.82 14.96
CA SER A 93 -40.06 -43.18 15.44
C SER A 93 -39.41 -41.98 16.15
N THR A 94 -38.50 -42.24 17.07
CA THR A 94 -37.84 -41.19 17.87
C THR A 94 -37.18 -40.11 17.01
N PRO A 95 -37.19 -38.83 17.44
CA PRO A 95 -36.67 -37.73 16.65
C PRO A 95 -35.15 -37.84 16.50
N ILE A 96 -34.70 -38.24 15.31
CA ILE A 96 -33.31 -38.09 14.89
C ILE A 96 -32.97 -36.58 14.94
N PRO A 97 -31.87 -36.16 15.58
CA PRO A 97 -31.49 -34.75 15.62
C PRO A 97 -31.33 -34.20 14.20
N GLN A 98 -32.01 -33.10 13.88
CA GLN A 98 -31.89 -32.45 12.58
C GLN A 98 -30.45 -31.94 12.39
N ALA A 99 -29.75 -32.49 11.40
CA ALA A 99 -28.40 -32.06 11.06
C ALA A 99 -28.41 -30.59 10.59
N LEU A 100 -27.53 -29.79 11.18
CA LEU A 100 -27.43 -28.35 10.94
C LEU A 100 -27.20 -28.05 9.45
N SER A 101 -28.12 -27.34 8.80
CA SER A 101 -27.98 -27.02 7.38
C SER A 101 -27.07 -25.80 7.14
N PHE A 102 -26.62 -25.66 5.89
CA PHE A 102 -25.80 -24.51 5.48
C PHE A 102 -26.57 -23.19 5.61
N ASP A 103 -27.87 -23.20 5.33
CA ASP A 103 -28.73 -22.01 5.39
C ASP A 103 -29.05 -21.63 6.84
N ASP A 104 -29.21 -22.60 7.75
CA ASP A 104 -29.25 -22.36 9.20
C ASP A 104 -27.96 -21.70 9.70
N PHE A 105 -26.80 -22.20 9.24
CA PHE A 105 -25.52 -21.58 9.54
C PHE A 105 -25.43 -20.15 9.00
N CYS A 106 -25.96 -19.86 7.81
CA CYS A 106 -25.98 -18.50 7.27
C CYS A 106 -26.87 -17.54 8.08
N ASN A 107 -28.03 -18.04 8.54
CA ASN A 107 -29.07 -17.26 9.22
C ASN A 107 -28.94 -17.20 10.76
N ARG A 108 -27.95 -17.90 11.34
CA ARG A 108 -27.73 -17.97 12.79
C ARG A 108 -27.60 -16.59 13.48
N ASN A 109 -28.08 -16.52 14.72
CA ASN A 109 -27.95 -15.33 15.57
C ASN A 109 -26.74 -15.36 16.52
N SER A 110 -26.06 -16.50 16.68
CA SER A 110 -24.92 -16.70 17.57
C SER A 110 -23.58 -16.82 16.81
N LEU A 111 -22.49 -17.15 17.52
CA LEU A 111 -21.15 -17.28 16.94
C LEU A 111 -21.04 -18.54 16.07
N GLY A 112 -20.57 -18.38 14.83
CA GLY A 112 -20.27 -19.50 13.92
C GLY A 112 -18.79 -19.56 13.55
N PHE A 113 -18.25 -20.77 13.63
CA PHE A 113 -16.88 -21.13 13.35
C PHE A 113 -16.85 -22.01 12.11
N MET A 114 -15.84 -21.84 11.26
CA MET A 114 -15.65 -22.64 10.05
C MET A 114 -14.18 -22.98 9.85
N HIS A 115 -13.89 -24.11 9.23
CA HIS A 115 -12.55 -24.49 8.82
C HIS A 115 -12.53 -25.18 7.45
N VAL A 116 -11.46 -24.95 6.70
CA VAL A 116 -11.17 -25.66 5.45
C VAL A 116 -9.66 -25.84 5.28
N ASN A 117 -9.20 -27.06 5.00
CA ASN A 117 -7.90 -27.24 4.35
C ASN A 117 -8.03 -26.76 2.89
N ILE A 118 -7.46 -25.59 2.57
CA ILE A 118 -7.67 -24.96 1.26
C ILE A 118 -6.68 -25.40 0.18
N ARG A 119 -5.57 -26.07 0.54
CA ARG A 119 -4.48 -26.47 -0.39
C ARG A 119 -4.12 -25.34 -1.38
N SER A 120 -3.48 -24.29 -0.84
CA SER A 120 -3.18 -22.99 -1.46
C SER A 120 -4.34 -21.99 -1.57
N LEU A 121 -4.28 -20.94 -0.74
CA LEU A 121 -5.28 -19.86 -0.68
C LEU A 121 -5.28 -18.96 -1.94
N LEU A 122 -4.11 -18.50 -2.39
CA LEU A 122 -3.99 -17.42 -3.39
C LEU A 122 -4.70 -17.67 -4.74
N PRO A 123 -4.67 -18.88 -5.34
CA PRO A 123 -5.41 -19.16 -6.59
C PRO A 123 -6.93 -19.22 -6.39
N LYS A 124 -7.37 -19.50 -5.16
CA LYS A 124 -8.76 -19.79 -4.77
C LYS A 124 -9.42 -18.61 -4.06
N PHE A 125 -8.66 -17.56 -3.73
CA PHE A 125 -9.07 -16.47 -2.86
C PHE A 125 -10.39 -15.77 -3.24
N VAL A 126 -10.73 -15.70 -4.53
CA VAL A 126 -12.03 -15.13 -4.98
C VAL A 126 -13.22 -16.01 -4.58
N LEU A 127 -13.08 -17.34 -4.67
CA LEU A 127 -14.11 -18.29 -4.23
C LEU A 127 -14.18 -18.35 -2.70
N PHE A 128 -13.03 -18.31 -2.02
CA PHE A 128 -12.96 -18.22 -0.56
C PHE A 128 -13.57 -16.91 -0.02
N THR A 129 -13.39 -15.79 -0.72
CA THR A 129 -14.08 -14.52 -0.42
C THR A 129 -15.59 -14.64 -0.64
N ALA A 130 -16.04 -15.33 -1.69
CA ALA A 130 -17.46 -15.58 -1.92
C ALA A 130 -18.09 -16.44 -0.80
N LEU A 131 -17.41 -17.51 -0.36
CA LEU A 131 -17.78 -18.30 0.83
C LEU A 131 -17.91 -17.41 2.07
N ALA A 132 -16.92 -16.56 2.36
CA ALA A 132 -16.96 -15.69 3.53
C ALA A 132 -18.13 -14.69 3.47
N HIS A 133 -18.52 -14.20 2.28
CA HIS A 133 -19.72 -13.37 2.13
C HIS A 133 -21.03 -14.16 2.25
N SER A 134 -21.11 -15.39 1.75
CA SER A 134 -22.34 -16.20 1.81
C SER A 134 -22.59 -16.79 3.21
N ALA A 135 -21.58 -17.42 3.82
CA ALA A 135 -21.72 -18.08 5.13
C ALA A 135 -21.54 -17.10 6.31
N ASN A 136 -20.96 -15.92 6.06
CA ASN A 136 -20.77 -14.85 7.04
C ASN A 136 -20.20 -15.35 8.39
N PRO A 137 -19.17 -16.25 8.43
CA PRO A 137 -18.65 -16.82 9.67
C PRO A 137 -18.13 -15.73 10.62
N ASP A 138 -18.15 -15.97 11.92
CA ASP A 138 -17.52 -15.06 12.88
C ASP A 138 -16.02 -15.34 13.00
N VAL A 139 -15.65 -16.62 12.87
CA VAL A 139 -14.27 -17.10 12.74
C VAL A 139 -14.17 -18.11 11.60
N LEU A 140 -13.19 -17.94 10.71
CA LEU A 140 -12.90 -18.82 9.58
C LEU A 140 -11.42 -19.19 9.59
N ALA A 141 -11.12 -20.41 10.02
CA ALA A 141 -9.79 -20.99 10.02
C ALA A 141 -9.46 -21.64 8.66
N VAL A 142 -8.17 -21.68 8.34
CA VAL A 142 -7.65 -22.20 7.07
C VAL A 142 -6.38 -23.01 7.33
N SER A 143 -6.40 -24.29 7.00
CA SER A 143 -5.19 -25.13 6.92
C SER A 143 -4.65 -25.18 5.50
N GLU A 144 -3.36 -25.48 5.34
CA GLU A 144 -2.64 -25.44 4.06
C GLU A 144 -2.85 -24.15 3.24
N SER A 145 -2.71 -23.00 3.90
CA SER A 145 -2.77 -21.70 3.24
C SER A 145 -1.74 -21.54 2.11
N TRP A 146 -0.59 -22.24 2.21
CA TRP A 146 0.61 -22.14 1.35
C TRP A 146 1.13 -20.70 1.18
N LEU A 147 0.82 -19.85 2.16
CA LEU A 147 1.31 -18.49 2.23
C LEU A 147 2.79 -18.47 2.61
N ARG A 148 3.45 -17.35 2.31
CA ARG A 148 4.85 -17.07 2.63
C ARG A 148 4.96 -15.71 3.29
N LYS A 149 6.02 -15.48 4.07
CA LYS A 149 6.30 -14.16 4.71
C LYS A 149 6.37 -12.99 3.70
N THR A 150 6.66 -13.28 2.43
CA THR A 150 6.67 -12.30 1.32
C THR A 150 5.29 -12.02 0.71
N THR A 151 4.26 -12.78 1.08
CA THR A 151 2.85 -12.51 0.73
C THR A 151 2.34 -11.44 1.68
N LYS A 152 1.61 -10.45 1.17
CA LYS A 152 1.08 -9.34 1.98
C LYS A 152 -0.32 -9.67 2.46
N ASN A 153 -0.68 -9.26 3.67
CA ASN A 153 -2.04 -9.42 4.19
C ASN A 153 -3.08 -8.73 3.27
N SER A 154 -2.71 -7.62 2.62
CA SER A 154 -3.54 -6.92 1.61
C SER A 154 -3.97 -7.83 0.45
N ASP A 155 -3.08 -8.70 -0.04
CA ASP A 155 -3.33 -9.59 -1.18
C ASP A 155 -4.39 -10.68 -0.87
N ILE A 156 -4.76 -10.82 0.41
CA ILE A 156 -5.65 -11.85 0.97
C ILE A 156 -6.64 -11.30 2.01
N LEU A 157 -6.81 -9.98 2.14
CA LEU A 157 -7.72 -9.39 3.12
C LEU A 157 -9.18 -9.56 2.67
N ILE A 158 -10.05 -10.05 3.55
CA ILE A 158 -11.50 -10.10 3.33
C ILE A 158 -12.14 -8.90 4.05
N PRO A 159 -13.05 -8.13 3.39
CA PRO A 159 -13.74 -7.02 4.04
C PRO A 159 -14.45 -7.46 5.33
N ASN A 160 -14.35 -6.64 6.38
CA ASN A 160 -14.90 -6.87 7.72
C ASN A 160 -14.25 -8.04 8.52
N TYR A 161 -13.04 -8.49 8.13
CA TYR A 161 -12.26 -9.48 8.89
C TYR A 161 -10.81 -9.02 9.13
N ASN A 162 -10.33 -9.24 10.36
CA ASN A 162 -8.91 -9.26 10.72
C ASN A 162 -8.31 -10.62 10.35
N ILE A 163 -7.08 -10.64 9.83
CA ILE A 163 -6.35 -11.87 9.47
C ILE A 163 -5.12 -12.08 10.35
N PHE A 164 -5.06 -13.25 10.98
CA PHE A 164 -3.92 -13.77 11.74
C PHE A 164 -3.39 -15.02 11.02
N ARG A 165 -2.07 -15.25 10.98
CA ARG A 165 -1.50 -16.41 10.25
C ARG A 165 -0.11 -16.82 10.73
N GLN A 166 0.15 -18.11 10.60
CA GLN A 166 1.46 -18.75 10.76
C GLN A 166 1.87 -19.38 9.42
N ASP A 167 2.71 -18.66 8.66
CA ASP A 167 3.27 -19.18 7.41
C ASP A 167 4.31 -20.29 7.69
N ARG A 168 4.41 -21.28 6.79
CA ARG A 168 5.55 -22.20 6.74
C ARG A 168 6.68 -21.60 5.88
N THR A 169 7.93 -21.95 6.16
CA THR A 169 9.10 -21.58 5.35
C THR A 169 9.17 -22.31 4.01
N ALA A 170 8.73 -23.57 3.98
CA ALA A 170 8.72 -24.46 2.81
C ALA A 170 7.41 -24.40 1.99
N LYS A 171 7.33 -25.17 0.91
CA LYS A 171 6.09 -25.37 0.12
C LYS A 171 5.16 -26.36 0.83
N GLY A 172 3.86 -26.06 0.89
CA GLY A 172 2.84 -26.89 1.54
C GLY A 172 2.69 -26.60 3.03
N GLY A 173 1.47 -26.59 3.58
CA GLY A 173 1.19 -26.22 4.97
C GLY A 173 0.96 -24.71 5.25
N GLY A 174 1.13 -24.31 6.51
CA GLY A 174 0.81 -22.99 7.05
C GLY A 174 -0.68 -22.78 7.37
N VAL A 175 -1.00 -22.15 8.50
CA VAL A 175 -2.38 -21.87 8.96
C VAL A 175 -2.73 -20.39 8.96
N ALA A 176 -4.02 -20.06 8.83
CA ALA A 176 -4.54 -18.71 9.02
C ALA A 176 -5.91 -18.74 9.71
N ILE A 177 -6.27 -17.65 10.40
CA ILE A 177 -7.59 -17.41 10.99
C ILE A 177 -8.06 -16.02 10.56
N TYR A 178 -9.27 -15.95 10.00
CA TYR A 178 -10.02 -14.72 9.78
C TYR A 178 -11.03 -14.57 10.91
N CYS A 179 -10.94 -13.51 11.69
CA CYS A 179 -11.86 -13.16 12.77
C CYS A 179 -12.58 -11.86 12.38
N LYS A 180 -13.90 -11.73 12.59
CA LYS A 180 -14.60 -10.48 12.26
C LYS A 180 -14.00 -9.26 12.99
N ASP A 181 -13.94 -8.13 12.30
CA ASP A 181 -13.43 -6.87 12.88
C ASP A 181 -14.25 -6.35 14.07
N SER A 182 -15.52 -6.73 14.15
CA SER A 182 -16.41 -6.50 15.30
C SER A 182 -16.09 -7.33 16.56
N LEU A 183 -15.14 -8.27 16.49
CA LEU A 183 -14.71 -9.09 17.63
C LEU A 183 -13.29 -8.68 18.05
N GLN A 184 -13.11 -8.30 19.31
CA GLN A 184 -11.78 -8.02 19.86
C GLN A 184 -11.03 -9.35 20.04
N SER A 185 -9.99 -9.55 19.23
CA SER A 185 -9.20 -10.78 19.21
C SER A 185 -7.70 -10.51 19.24
N SER A 186 -6.98 -11.22 20.12
CA SER A 186 -5.53 -11.15 20.31
C SER A 186 -4.87 -12.50 20.03
N VAL A 187 -3.58 -12.52 19.66
CA VAL A 187 -2.81 -13.76 19.50
C VAL A 187 -2.27 -14.19 20.86
N LEU A 188 -2.50 -15.46 21.24
CA LEU A 188 -1.88 -16.07 22.43
C LEU A 188 -0.59 -16.81 22.08
N LEU A 189 -0.62 -17.57 20.98
CA LEU A 189 0.49 -18.41 20.54
C LEU A 189 0.51 -18.49 19.02
N SER A 190 1.69 -18.42 18.40
CA SER A 190 1.89 -18.72 16.98
C SER A 190 3.18 -19.51 16.84
N ARG A 191 3.11 -20.76 16.38
CA ARG A 191 4.28 -21.65 16.29
C ARG A 191 4.24 -22.51 15.04
N SER A 192 5.39 -22.63 14.36
CA SER A 192 5.63 -23.58 13.27
C SER A 192 6.84 -24.40 13.66
N VAL A 193 6.68 -25.72 13.69
CA VAL A 193 7.76 -26.68 13.93
C VAL A 193 8.00 -27.44 12.62
N PRO A 194 9.15 -27.26 11.95
CA PRO A 194 9.38 -27.78 10.60
C PRO A 194 9.11 -29.29 10.48
N LYS A 195 8.36 -29.67 9.44
CA LYS A 195 7.85 -31.04 9.18
C LYS A 195 6.88 -31.60 10.24
N GLN A 196 6.67 -30.95 11.39
CA GLN A 196 5.80 -31.45 12.47
C GLN A 196 4.41 -30.80 12.50
N PHE A 197 4.29 -29.47 12.63
CA PHE A 197 2.99 -28.78 12.64
C PHE A 197 3.09 -27.24 12.49
N GLU A 198 1.97 -26.62 12.15
CA GLU A 198 1.71 -25.20 12.40
C GLU A 198 0.49 -25.04 13.33
N LEU A 199 0.62 -24.21 14.36
CA LEU A 199 -0.40 -23.94 15.38
C LEU A 199 -0.52 -22.43 15.63
N LEU A 200 -1.75 -21.92 15.69
CA LEU A 200 -2.07 -20.51 15.95
C LEU A 200 -3.27 -20.43 16.90
N LEU A 201 -3.10 -19.83 18.09
CA LEU A 201 -4.16 -19.60 19.07
C LEU A 201 -4.50 -18.11 19.16
N LEU A 202 -5.80 -17.82 19.13
CA LEU A 202 -6.36 -16.49 19.39
C LEU A 202 -7.24 -16.51 20.64
N LYS A 203 -7.20 -15.44 21.44
CA LYS A 203 -8.20 -15.14 22.47
C LYS A 203 -9.23 -14.17 21.88
N ILE A 204 -10.51 -14.51 21.95
CA ILE A 204 -11.63 -13.67 21.52
C ILE A 204 -12.39 -13.21 22.76
N HIS A 205 -12.56 -11.91 22.92
CA HIS A 205 -13.28 -11.33 24.04
C HIS A 205 -14.77 -11.21 23.69
N LEU A 206 -15.64 -11.82 24.52
CA LEU A 206 -17.09 -11.86 24.34
C LEU A 206 -17.80 -10.83 25.24
N SER A 207 -17.25 -10.57 26.42
CA SER A 207 -17.59 -9.44 27.30
C SER A 207 -16.39 -9.15 28.22
N LYS A 208 -16.47 -8.11 29.06
CA LYS A 208 -15.38 -7.72 29.99
C LYS A 208 -14.77 -8.92 30.76
N ASN A 209 -15.61 -9.86 31.18
CA ASN A 209 -15.22 -10.99 32.04
C ASN A 209 -15.41 -12.36 31.35
N LYS A 210 -15.64 -12.42 30.03
CA LYS A 210 -15.81 -13.69 29.29
C LYS A 210 -15.01 -13.69 27.99
N SER A 211 -14.17 -14.71 27.81
CA SER A 211 -13.37 -14.93 26.61
C SER A 211 -13.41 -16.38 26.14
N LEU A 212 -13.30 -16.57 24.83
CA LEU A 212 -13.18 -17.83 24.13
C LEU A 212 -11.77 -17.93 23.53
N THR A 213 -11.12 -19.10 23.62
CA THR A 213 -9.89 -19.38 22.88
C THR A 213 -10.24 -20.14 21.59
N VAL A 214 -9.63 -19.76 20.48
CA VAL A 214 -9.75 -20.48 19.19
C VAL A 214 -8.36 -20.85 18.70
N ALA A 215 -8.15 -22.13 18.40
CA ALA A 215 -6.93 -22.61 17.77
C ALA A 215 -7.16 -22.98 16.30
N ALA A 216 -6.18 -22.70 15.44
CA ALA A 216 -6.05 -23.30 14.11
C ALA A 216 -4.78 -24.15 14.05
N CYS A 217 -4.92 -25.42 13.67
CA CYS A 217 -3.81 -26.37 13.58
C CYS A 217 -3.69 -27.01 12.18
N TYR A 218 -2.46 -27.28 11.76
CA TYR A 218 -2.16 -28.16 10.64
C TYR A 218 -0.97 -29.07 10.96
N ARG A 219 -1.21 -30.38 11.00
CA ARG A 219 -0.16 -31.40 11.04
C ARG A 219 -0.11 -32.09 9.66
N PRO A 220 1.02 -32.08 8.93
CA PRO A 220 1.17 -32.84 7.70
C PRO A 220 1.23 -34.35 7.99
N PRO A 221 0.86 -35.22 7.03
CA PRO A 221 0.83 -36.67 7.27
C PRO A 221 2.21 -37.29 7.57
N SER A 222 3.29 -36.62 7.17
CA SER A 222 4.68 -37.05 7.43
C SER A 222 5.23 -36.65 8.81
N ALA A 223 4.41 -36.11 9.70
CA ALA A 223 4.86 -35.65 11.02
C ALA A 223 4.99 -36.82 12.01
N PRO A 224 6.03 -36.84 12.87
CA PRO A 224 6.23 -37.88 13.88
C PRO A 224 5.11 -37.89 14.92
N SER A 225 5.01 -38.98 15.68
CA SER A 225 4.04 -39.15 16.78
C SER A 225 4.23 -38.11 17.89
N CYS A 226 5.48 -37.78 18.25
CA CYS A 226 5.82 -36.78 19.26
C CYS A 226 5.34 -35.35 18.94
N ALA A 227 4.89 -35.09 17.70
CA ALA A 227 4.19 -33.85 17.37
C ALA A 227 2.88 -33.70 18.17
N LEU A 228 2.26 -34.80 18.65
CA LEU A 228 1.12 -34.73 19.58
C LEU A 228 1.51 -34.10 20.90
N ASP A 229 2.58 -34.59 21.52
CA ASP A 229 3.01 -34.19 22.86
C ASP A 229 3.23 -32.68 22.91
N THR A 230 4.00 -32.15 21.95
CA THR A 230 4.22 -30.70 21.84
C THR A 230 2.96 -29.91 21.48
N ILE A 231 2.00 -30.47 20.74
CA ILE A 231 0.70 -29.81 20.50
C ILE A 231 -0.13 -29.78 21.80
N CYS A 232 -0.17 -30.88 22.55
CA CYS A 232 -0.89 -31.01 23.82
C CYS A 232 -0.31 -30.07 24.90
N GLU A 233 1.01 -30.07 25.08
CA GLU A 233 1.76 -29.15 25.96
C GLU A 233 1.44 -27.67 25.67
N LEU A 234 1.39 -27.30 24.39
CA LEU A 234 1.12 -25.92 23.96
C LEU A 234 -0.35 -25.51 24.08
N ILE A 235 -1.28 -26.46 24.24
CA ILE A 235 -2.72 -26.21 24.39
C ILE A 235 -3.14 -26.22 25.86
N ALA A 236 -2.55 -27.10 26.69
CA ALA A 236 -2.97 -27.33 28.07
C ALA A 236 -3.12 -26.05 28.93
N PRO A 237 -2.22 -25.04 28.88
CA PRO A 237 -2.36 -23.78 29.64
C PRO A 237 -3.61 -22.95 29.31
N HIS A 238 -4.31 -23.25 28.21
CA HIS A 238 -5.45 -22.49 27.72
C HIS A 238 -6.81 -23.17 27.97
N LEU A 239 -6.82 -24.40 28.46
CA LEU A 239 -8.03 -25.22 28.73
C LEU A 239 -8.83 -24.75 29.95
N SER A 240 -8.28 -23.86 30.78
CA SER A 240 -9.02 -23.10 31.81
C SER A 240 -10.08 -22.16 31.23
N SER A 241 -10.03 -21.91 29.92
CA SER A 241 -11.03 -21.18 29.16
C SER A 241 -11.80 -22.11 28.21
N GLU A 242 -12.95 -21.65 27.73
CA GLU A 242 -13.64 -22.34 26.63
C GLU A 242 -12.75 -22.32 25.37
N LEU A 243 -12.44 -23.49 24.82
CA LEU A 243 -11.57 -23.68 23.66
C LEU A 243 -12.34 -24.30 22.48
N VAL A 244 -12.07 -23.82 21.27
CA VAL A 244 -12.41 -24.50 20.02
C VAL A 244 -11.15 -24.61 19.16
N LEU A 245 -10.64 -25.82 18.97
CA LEU A 245 -9.56 -26.11 18.02
C LEU A 245 -10.15 -26.58 16.70
N LEU A 246 -9.77 -25.88 15.64
CA LEU A 246 -10.09 -26.16 14.25
C LEU A 246 -8.81 -26.61 13.54
N GLY A 247 -8.85 -27.59 12.64
CA GLY A 247 -7.64 -27.96 11.93
C GLY A 247 -7.73 -29.18 11.05
N ASP A 248 -6.63 -29.50 10.36
CA ASP A 248 -6.40 -30.79 9.72
C ASP A 248 -5.16 -31.41 10.39
N LEU A 249 -5.36 -32.52 11.11
CA LEU A 249 -4.27 -33.20 11.81
C LEU A 249 -3.70 -34.40 11.05
N ASN A 250 -4.26 -34.77 9.90
CA ASN A 250 -3.91 -35.98 9.16
C ASN A 250 -3.90 -37.27 10.04
N TRP A 251 -4.89 -37.40 10.95
CA TRP A 251 -5.33 -38.67 11.56
C TRP A 251 -6.79 -38.89 11.26
N ASN A 252 -7.18 -40.12 10.91
CA ASN A 252 -8.56 -40.46 10.59
C ASN A 252 -9.36 -40.77 11.88
N MET A 253 -10.14 -39.82 12.38
CA MET A 253 -10.92 -39.99 13.61
C MET A 253 -12.11 -40.97 13.48
N LEU A 254 -12.39 -41.50 12.27
CA LEU A 254 -13.28 -42.66 12.13
C LEU A 254 -12.70 -43.91 12.79
N ASN A 255 -11.35 -44.03 12.79
CA ASN A 255 -10.59 -45.13 13.39
C ASN A 255 -9.53 -44.53 14.34
N THR A 256 -9.97 -43.75 15.34
CA THR A 256 -9.07 -43.02 16.27
C THR A 256 -8.10 -43.97 16.98
N PRO A 257 -6.77 -43.80 16.85
CA PRO A 257 -5.80 -44.61 17.59
C PRO A 257 -5.90 -44.37 19.10
N ALA A 258 -5.76 -45.42 19.92
CA ALA A 258 -5.88 -45.31 21.38
C ALA A 258 -4.92 -44.26 22.01
N ILE A 259 -3.71 -44.10 21.45
CA ILE A 259 -2.71 -43.10 21.87
C ILE A 259 -3.17 -41.65 21.58
N LEU A 260 -4.05 -41.45 20.59
CA LEU A 260 -4.66 -40.15 20.33
C LEU A 260 -5.85 -39.94 21.27
N GLN A 261 -6.70 -40.96 21.44
CA GLN A 261 -7.87 -40.88 22.32
C GLN A 261 -7.46 -40.53 23.77
N SER A 262 -6.51 -41.25 24.36
CA SER A 262 -6.08 -41.00 25.74
C SER A 262 -5.50 -39.59 25.96
N LYS A 263 -4.87 -38.98 24.95
CA LYS A 263 -4.39 -37.59 25.01
C LYS A 263 -5.51 -36.56 24.85
N LEU A 264 -6.56 -36.89 24.11
CA LEU A 264 -7.76 -36.06 24.03
C LEU A 264 -8.54 -36.11 25.34
N ASP A 265 -8.69 -37.30 25.93
CA ASP A 265 -9.34 -37.50 27.22
C ASP A 265 -8.59 -36.79 28.36
N ALA A 266 -7.26 -36.91 28.40
CA ALA A 266 -6.40 -36.22 29.37
C ALA A 266 -6.42 -34.68 29.27
N LEU A 267 -6.83 -34.13 28.11
CA LEU A 267 -7.06 -32.70 27.91
C LEU A 267 -8.55 -32.31 27.97
N ASN A 268 -9.45 -33.27 28.26
CA ASN A 268 -10.91 -33.10 28.18
C ASN A 268 -11.34 -32.45 26.84
N LEU A 269 -10.88 -32.98 25.71
CA LEU A 269 -11.14 -32.46 24.36
C LEU A 269 -11.97 -33.43 23.53
N THR A 270 -13.24 -33.10 23.32
CA THR A 270 -14.16 -33.90 22.50
C THR A 270 -14.16 -33.43 21.05
N GLN A 271 -14.00 -34.37 20.10
CA GLN A 271 -14.29 -34.17 18.68
C GLN A 271 -15.80 -34.08 18.47
N ILE A 272 -16.27 -33.06 17.74
CA ILE A 272 -17.71 -32.87 17.45
C ILE A 272 -18.09 -33.06 15.99
N ILE A 273 -17.14 -33.35 15.09
CA ILE A 273 -17.44 -33.81 13.72
C ILE A 273 -17.37 -35.33 13.69
N ASN A 274 -18.45 -35.98 13.22
CA ASN A 274 -18.59 -37.45 13.19
C ASN A 274 -18.70 -38.03 11.76
N GLU A 275 -18.72 -37.17 10.73
CA GLU A 275 -18.85 -37.53 9.32
C GLU A 275 -17.48 -37.43 8.60
N PRO A 276 -17.22 -38.16 7.51
CA PRO A 276 -15.97 -38.04 6.77
C PRO A 276 -15.79 -36.64 6.16
N THR A 277 -14.60 -36.07 6.29
CA THR A 277 -14.32 -34.69 5.83
C THR A 277 -13.52 -34.62 4.55
N ARG A 278 -12.86 -35.72 4.14
CA ARG A 278 -12.10 -35.80 2.90
C ARG A 278 -12.50 -37.03 2.09
N TYR A 279 -12.82 -36.84 0.82
CA TYR A 279 -13.29 -37.90 -0.08
C TYR A 279 -12.32 -38.09 -1.26
N LEU A 280 -11.96 -39.33 -1.58
CA LEU A 280 -11.06 -39.60 -2.70
C LEU A 280 -11.80 -39.52 -4.05
N PRO A 281 -11.32 -38.74 -5.04
CA PRO A 281 -12.02 -38.56 -6.32
C PRO A 281 -12.24 -39.83 -7.17
N LYS A 282 -11.63 -40.96 -6.79
CA LYS A 282 -11.78 -42.28 -7.41
C LYS A 282 -12.57 -43.29 -6.55
N ALA A 283 -12.89 -42.97 -5.30
CA ALA A 283 -13.54 -43.86 -4.36
C ALA A 283 -14.41 -43.06 -3.38
N LEU A 284 -15.65 -42.77 -3.78
CA LEU A 284 -16.58 -41.93 -3.02
C LEU A 284 -17.02 -42.57 -1.69
N ASN A 285 -17.05 -43.90 -1.62
CA ASN A 285 -17.45 -44.65 -0.43
C ASN A 285 -16.34 -44.71 0.66
N THR A 286 -15.11 -44.26 0.37
CA THR A 286 -13.98 -44.30 1.32
C THR A 286 -13.49 -42.88 1.65
N GLY A 287 -14.27 -42.19 2.49
CA GLY A 287 -13.87 -40.93 3.10
C GLY A 287 -13.00 -41.12 4.35
N THR A 288 -12.25 -40.08 4.72
CA THR A 288 -11.57 -39.99 6.02
C THR A 288 -11.96 -38.71 6.76
N LEU A 289 -12.02 -38.79 8.09
CA LEU A 289 -12.25 -37.66 8.98
C LEU A 289 -10.90 -37.15 9.50
N ILE A 290 -10.28 -36.20 8.79
CA ILE A 290 -8.96 -35.64 9.15
C ILE A 290 -9.00 -34.15 9.48
N ASP A 291 -9.98 -33.43 8.94
CA ASP A 291 -10.35 -32.08 9.35
C ASP A 291 -11.27 -32.16 10.58
N ILE A 292 -10.94 -31.49 11.69
CA ILE A 292 -11.53 -31.72 13.01
C ILE A 292 -11.99 -30.44 13.73
N ILE A 293 -12.94 -30.60 14.66
CA ILE A 293 -13.33 -29.56 15.63
C ILE A 293 -13.27 -30.18 17.03
N LEU A 294 -12.23 -29.85 17.80
CA LEU A 294 -12.09 -30.27 19.21
C LEU A 294 -12.56 -29.14 20.14
N THR A 295 -13.26 -29.48 21.22
CA THR A 295 -13.64 -28.53 22.27
C THR A 295 -13.74 -29.17 23.65
N ASN A 296 -13.47 -28.39 24.70
CA ASN A 296 -13.67 -28.77 26.10
C ASN A 296 -15.09 -28.47 26.62
N PHE A 297 -16.00 -28.02 25.75
CA PHE A 297 -17.43 -27.86 26.09
C PHE A 297 -18.33 -28.32 24.93
N PRO A 298 -18.33 -29.61 24.55
CA PRO A 298 -19.08 -30.12 23.39
C PRO A 298 -20.57 -29.77 23.41
N SER A 299 -21.22 -29.80 24.58
CA SER A 299 -22.63 -29.45 24.75
C SER A 299 -22.99 -28.00 24.38
N LYS A 300 -22.01 -27.10 24.27
CA LYS A 300 -22.20 -25.72 23.79
C LYS A 300 -22.20 -25.61 22.26
N TYR A 301 -21.93 -26.67 21.51
CA TYR A 301 -21.71 -26.58 20.06
C TYR A 301 -22.57 -27.57 19.26
N THR A 302 -23.09 -27.09 18.14
CA THR A 302 -23.74 -27.91 17.10
C THR A 302 -22.89 -27.82 15.83
N SER A 303 -22.53 -28.96 15.25
CA SER A 303 -21.57 -29.10 14.16
C SER A 303 -22.23 -29.50 12.83
N ALA A 304 -21.49 -29.32 11.73
CA ALA A 304 -21.87 -29.80 10.40
C ALA A 304 -20.64 -29.96 9.49
N VAL A 305 -20.75 -30.85 8.50
CA VAL A 305 -19.84 -30.91 7.34
C VAL A 305 -20.56 -30.36 6.11
N PHE A 306 -19.96 -29.36 5.45
CA PHE A 306 -20.47 -28.80 4.21
C PHE A 306 -19.48 -29.09 3.07
N ASN A 307 -19.91 -29.64 1.93
CA ASN A 307 -19.00 -29.69 0.79
C ASN A 307 -18.91 -28.31 0.11
N GLN A 308 -17.69 -27.78 -0.02
CA GLN A 308 -17.38 -26.71 -0.96
C GLN A 308 -16.11 -27.02 -1.74
N ASP A 309 -16.17 -26.79 -3.05
CA ASP A 309 -15.12 -27.04 -4.05
C ASP A 309 -13.93 -26.06 -3.96
N LEU A 310 -13.37 -25.93 -2.75
CA LEU A 310 -12.10 -25.27 -2.48
C LEU A 310 -10.95 -26.28 -2.50
N SER A 311 -11.17 -27.52 -2.11
CA SER A 311 -10.17 -28.61 -2.19
C SER A 311 -10.86 -29.98 -2.28
N ASP A 312 -10.10 -31.06 -2.13
CA ASP A 312 -10.58 -32.42 -1.85
C ASP A 312 -11.07 -32.62 -0.41
N HIS A 313 -10.96 -31.60 0.44
CA HIS A 313 -11.50 -31.55 1.80
C HIS A 313 -12.80 -30.73 1.82
N CYS A 314 -13.73 -31.15 2.67
CA CYS A 314 -14.96 -30.43 2.96
C CYS A 314 -14.70 -29.26 3.92
N LEU A 315 -15.67 -28.36 3.98
CA LEU A 315 -15.73 -27.20 4.84
C LEU A 315 -16.49 -27.60 6.12
N ILE A 316 -15.76 -27.83 7.21
CA ILE A 316 -16.38 -28.13 8.51
C ILE A 316 -16.82 -26.85 9.22
N ALA A 317 -17.88 -26.94 10.01
CA ALA A 317 -18.41 -25.79 10.74
C ALA A 317 -18.99 -26.20 12.10
N CYS A 318 -19.06 -25.24 13.02
CA CYS A 318 -19.90 -25.36 14.21
C CYS A 318 -20.51 -24.00 14.62
N ILE A 319 -21.66 -24.06 15.26
CA ILE A 319 -22.35 -22.94 15.88
C ILE A 319 -22.26 -23.09 17.39
N ARG A 320 -21.94 -22.00 18.08
CA ARG A 320 -22.02 -21.93 19.53
C ARG A 320 -23.45 -21.62 19.95
N ASN A 321 -24.04 -22.51 20.73
CA ASN A 321 -25.41 -22.40 21.22
C ASN A 321 -25.50 -21.33 22.32
N GLY A 322 -26.63 -20.62 22.36
CA GLY A 322 -26.91 -19.53 23.31
C GLY A 322 -27.14 -18.16 22.67
N SER A 323 -27.34 -17.14 23.53
CA SER A 323 -27.86 -15.83 23.16
C SER A 323 -27.00 -15.05 22.16
N ALA A 324 -27.67 -14.24 21.32
CA ALA A 324 -27.05 -13.45 20.27
C ALA A 324 -26.02 -12.43 20.81
N VAL A 325 -24.84 -12.40 20.19
CA VAL A 325 -23.82 -11.39 20.50
C VAL A 325 -24.23 -10.06 19.88
N LYS A 326 -24.65 -9.09 20.72
CA LYS A 326 -25.04 -7.74 20.30
C LYS A 326 -23.85 -7.00 19.65
N ARG A 327 -23.74 -7.06 18.31
CA ARG A 327 -22.69 -6.36 17.54
C ARG A 327 -23.01 -4.86 17.46
N PRO A 328 -22.20 -3.93 18.01
CA PRO A 328 -22.42 -2.50 17.86
C PRO A 328 -22.18 -2.08 16.39
N PRO A 329 -23.00 -1.17 15.83
CA PRO A 329 -22.80 -0.70 14.46
C PRO A 329 -21.62 0.26 14.36
N LEU A 330 -20.81 0.15 13.30
CA LEU A 330 -19.75 1.11 13.02
C LEU A 330 -20.35 2.47 12.64
N ILE A 331 -20.25 3.45 13.54
CA ILE A 331 -20.68 4.83 13.34
C ILE A 331 -19.46 5.68 12.98
N THR A 332 -19.58 6.51 11.94
CA THR A 332 -18.55 7.47 11.53
C THR A 332 -19.14 8.87 11.50
N VAL A 333 -18.46 9.84 12.13
CA VAL A 333 -18.83 11.26 12.07
C VAL A 333 -18.13 11.90 10.87
N LYS A 334 -18.87 12.67 10.06
CA LYS A 334 -18.33 13.48 8.96
C LYS A 334 -19.29 14.61 8.59
N ARG A 335 -18.81 15.63 7.87
CA ARG A 335 -19.65 16.70 7.32
C ARG A 335 -20.69 16.16 6.32
N SER A 336 -21.87 16.74 6.34
CA SER A 336 -23.06 16.26 5.61
C SER A 336 -23.33 17.05 4.32
N LEU A 337 -22.58 16.75 3.26
CA LEU A 337 -22.69 17.43 1.95
C LEU A 337 -24.03 17.22 1.19
N LYS A 338 -25.02 16.52 1.76
CA LYS A 338 -26.30 16.18 1.08
C LYS A 338 -27.10 17.41 0.62
N HIS A 339 -26.96 18.53 1.32
CA HIS A 339 -27.69 19.78 1.08
C HIS A 339 -26.73 20.98 1.00
N PHE A 340 -25.46 20.72 0.69
CA PHE A 340 -24.44 21.75 0.58
C PHE A 340 -24.56 22.47 -0.78
N SER A 341 -24.62 23.80 -0.77
CA SER A 341 -24.56 24.64 -1.97
C SER A 341 -23.29 25.48 -1.93
N GLU A 342 -22.44 25.31 -2.95
CA GLU A 342 -21.17 26.03 -3.06
C GLU A 342 -21.40 27.55 -3.15
N GLN A 343 -22.37 27.97 -3.96
CA GLN A 343 -22.73 29.39 -4.11
C GLN A 343 -23.26 30.01 -2.81
N ALA A 344 -24.15 29.31 -2.09
CA ALA A 344 -24.72 29.85 -0.85
C ALA A 344 -23.67 29.92 0.29
N PHE A 345 -22.73 28.97 0.33
CA PHE A 345 -21.59 29.02 1.23
C PHE A 345 -20.68 30.21 0.94
N LEU A 346 -20.38 30.48 -0.35
CA LEU A 346 -19.55 31.61 -0.75
C LEU A 346 -20.23 32.97 -0.50
N ILE A 347 -21.54 33.10 -0.72
CA ILE A 347 -22.29 34.33 -0.46
C ILE A 347 -22.28 34.67 1.04
N ASP A 348 -22.62 33.71 1.92
CA ASP A 348 -22.56 33.92 3.38
C ASP A 348 -21.14 34.31 3.82
N LEU A 349 -20.10 33.71 3.23
CA LEU A 349 -18.70 33.97 3.57
C LEU A 349 -18.20 35.31 3.05
N ALA A 350 -18.70 35.79 1.92
CA ALA A 350 -18.43 37.14 1.41
C ALA A 350 -19.13 38.24 2.23
N GLY A 351 -20.22 37.90 2.94
CA GLY A 351 -20.94 38.80 3.84
C GLY A 351 -20.27 39.04 5.20
N VAL A 352 -19.08 38.46 5.46
CA VAL A 352 -18.30 38.71 6.67
C VAL A 352 -17.41 39.94 6.47
N SER A 353 -17.35 40.81 7.48
CA SER A 353 -16.45 41.98 7.55
C SER A 353 -14.98 41.58 7.71
N TRP A 354 -14.38 40.97 6.67
CA TRP A 354 -13.01 40.46 6.73
C TRP A 354 -11.94 41.53 7.01
N LYS A 355 -12.23 42.80 6.73
CA LYS A 355 -11.35 43.95 7.02
C LYS A 355 -11.13 44.17 8.53
N ASP A 356 -12.05 43.70 9.37
CA ASP A 356 -11.96 43.88 10.82
C ASP A 356 -10.72 43.17 11.38
N ILE A 357 -10.17 42.18 10.67
CA ILE A 357 -8.92 41.49 11.04
C ILE A 357 -7.70 42.42 11.03
N ASP A 358 -7.70 43.47 10.19
CA ASP A 358 -6.62 44.46 10.10
C ASP A 358 -6.59 45.40 11.33
N LEU A 359 -7.66 45.38 12.14
CA LEU A 359 -7.81 46.17 13.37
C LEU A 359 -7.46 45.38 14.65
N ILE A 360 -7.20 44.07 14.55
CA ILE A 360 -6.93 43.20 15.70
C ILE A 360 -5.41 43.14 15.94
N PRO A 361 -4.89 43.61 17.10
CA PRO A 361 -3.44 43.69 17.33
C PRO A 361 -2.78 42.35 17.72
N SER A 362 -3.58 41.34 18.08
CA SER A 362 -3.13 40.04 18.57
C SER A 362 -3.31 38.95 17.53
N VAL A 363 -2.27 38.15 17.28
CA VAL A 363 -2.30 37.07 16.28
C VAL A 363 -3.25 35.94 16.68
N GLU A 364 -3.36 35.65 17.98
CA GLU A 364 -4.29 34.63 18.49
C GLU A 364 -5.75 35.11 18.33
N ASP A 365 -6.05 36.36 18.63
CA ASP A 365 -7.41 36.91 18.53
C ASP A 365 -7.85 37.07 17.07
N ALA A 366 -6.94 37.53 16.19
CA ALA A 366 -7.18 37.61 14.75
C ALA A 366 -7.42 36.22 14.14
N TRP A 367 -6.69 35.20 14.60
CA TRP A 367 -6.92 33.80 14.25
C TRP A 367 -8.27 33.28 14.77
N ILE A 368 -8.62 33.55 16.04
CA ILE A 368 -9.88 33.14 16.65
C ILE A 368 -11.08 33.76 15.92
N PHE A 369 -11.01 35.05 15.56
CA PHE A 369 -11.99 35.73 14.72
C PHE A 369 -12.19 35.00 13.39
N PHE A 370 -11.10 34.79 12.63
CA PHE A 370 -11.16 34.10 11.34
C PHE A 370 -11.74 32.68 11.46
N LYS A 371 -11.20 31.88 12.39
CA LYS A 371 -11.60 30.49 12.65
C LYS A 371 -13.08 30.40 13.01
N ASN A 372 -13.57 31.27 13.90
CA ASN A 372 -14.96 31.22 14.37
C ASN A 372 -15.95 31.67 13.30
N ALA A 373 -15.66 32.74 12.54
CA ALA A 373 -16.50 33.15 11.41
C ALA A 373 -16.60 32.04 10.36
N PHE A 374 -15.45 31.51 9.92
CA PHE A 374 -15.38 30.46 8.90
C PHE A 374 -16.06 29.17 9.35
N LEU A 375 -15.80 28.68 10.57
CA LEU A 375 -16.41 27.46 11.09
C LEU A 375 -17.91 27.60 11.35
N THR A 376 -18.41 28.78 11.73
CA THR A 376 -19.85 29.03 11.93
C THR A 376 -20.61 28.88 10.61
N ILE A 377 -20.15 29.55 9.55
CA ILE A 377 -20.74 29.46 8.21
C ILE A 377 -20.56 28.06 7.62
N LEU A 378 -19.40 27.43 7.81
CA LEU A 378 -19.18 26.05 7.37
C LEU A 378 -20.06 25.04 8.12
N ASN A 379 -20.39 25.27 9.39
CA ASN A 379 -21.30 24.41 10.15
C ASN A 379 -22.78 24.64 9.77
N LYS A 380 -23.17 25.85 9.35
CA LYS A 380 -24.48 26.15 8.74
C LYS A 380 -24.68 25.32 7.45
N HIS A 381 -23.71 25.34 6.53
CA HIS A 381 -23.82 24.69 5.21
C HIS A 381 -23.43 23.20 5.17
N ALA A 382 -22.45 22.78 5.98
CA ALA A 382 -21.90 21.42 5.98
C ALA A 382 -21.74 20.85 7.42
N PRO A 383 -22.83 20.72 8.19
CA PRO A 383 -22.78 20.25 9.58
C PRO A 383 -22.29 18.79 9.68
N PHE A 384 -21.61 18.47 10.79
CA PHE A 384 -21.24 17.10 11.13
C PHE A 384 -22.47 16.24 11.44
N LYS A 385 -22.56 15.04 10.85
CA LYS A 385 -23.61 14.05 11.16
C LYS A 385 -23.00 12.67 11.38
N LYS A 386 -23.68 11.85 12.20
CA LYS A 386 -23.34 10.44 12.48
C LYS A 386 -23.88 9.57 11.35
N PHE A 387 -23.02 8.84 10.65
CA PHE A 387 -23.39 7.90 9.59
C PHE A 387 -23.12 6.46 10.05
N ARG A 388 -24.14 5.60 10.00
CA ARG A 388 -23.98 4.15 10.19
C ARG A 388 -23.41 3.51 8.93
N THR A 389 -22.22 2.92 9.02
CA THR A 389 -21.67 2.09 7.94
C THR A 389 -22.47 0.79 7.87
N ARG A 390 -23.12 0.51 6.73
CA ARG A 390 -23.70 -0.81 6.42
C ARG A 390 -22.58 -1.80 6.06
N ASN A 391 -22.78 -3.09 6.33
CA ASN A 391 -21.79 -4.15 6.08
C ASN A 391 -21.17 -4.04 4.69
N ARG A 392 -19.83 -4.04 4.61
CA ARG A 392 -19.10 -3.94 3.34
C ARG A 392 -19.02 -5.32 2.69
N TYR A 393 -20.14 -5.81 2.15
CA TYR A 393 -20.13 -6.93 1.21
C TYR A 393 -19.31 -6.55 -0.03
N SER A 394 -18.69 -7.53 -0.69
CA SER A 394 -18.03 -7.27 -1.97
C SER A 394 -19.06 -6.78 -3.00
N PRO A 395 -18.95 -5.56 -3.56
CA PRO A 395 -20.05 -4.99 -4.38
C PRO A 395 -20.25 -5.65 -5.76
N TRP A 396 -19.53 -6.73 -6.03
CA TRP A 396 -19.66 -7.59 -7.21
C TRP A 396 -20.34 -8.94 -6.90
N PHE A 397 -20.75 -9.18 -5.64
CA PHE A 397 -21.43 -10.40 -5.23
C PHE A 397 -22.95 -10.17 -5.19
N SER A 398 -23.68 -10.74 -6.15
CA SER A 398 -25.13 -10.55 -6.31
C SER A 398 -25.95 -11.72 -5.72
N PRO A 399 -27.27 -11.55 -5.46
CA PRO A 399 -28.15 -12.62 -5.02
C PRO A 399 -28.15 -13.85 -5.93
N ASP A 400 -27.99 -13.66 -7.25
CA ASP A 400 -27.92 -14.74 -8.25
C ASP A 400 -26.74 -15.69 -7.99
N LEU A 401 -25.61 -15.17 -7.47
CA LEU A 401 -24.48 -16.01 -7.07
C LEU A 401 -24.80 -16.83 -5.82
N THR A 402 -25.62 -16.30 -4.90
CA THR A 402 -26.14 -17.06 -3.75
C THR A 402 -27.05 -18.19 -4.22
N ALA A 403 -28.00 -17.90 -5.12
CA ALA A 403 -28.90 -18.90 -5.69
C ALA A 403 -28.16 -20.01 -6.45
N LEU A 404 -27.15 -19.66 -7.27
CA LEU A 404 -26.27 -20.63 -7.93
C LEU A 404 -25.48 -21.47 -6.92
N ASN A 405 -25.02 -20.89 -5.81
CA ASN A 405 -24.33 -21.63 -4.75
C ASN A 405 -25.26 -22.59 -4.01
N GLN A 406 -26.51 -22.19 -3.75
CA GLN A 406 -27.55 -23.03 -3.14
C GLN A 406 -27.95 -24.19 -4.06
N HIS A 407 -28.25 -23.94 -5.35
CA HIS A 407 -28.54 -25.00 -6.32
C HIS A 407 -27.39 -26.03 -6.43
N LYS A 408 -26.15 -25.55 -6.47
CA LYS A 408 -24.94 -26.39 -6.41
C LYS A 408 -24.82 -27.20 -5.11
N ASN A 409 -25.24 -26.65 -3.96
CA ASN A 409 -25.30 -27.39 -2.68
C ASN A 409 -26.40 -28.47 -2.69
N VAL A 410 -27.56 -28.21 -3.32
CA VAL A 410 -28.65 -29.18 -3.44
C VAL A 410 -28.26 -30.36 -4.33
N LEU A 411 -27.68 -30.10 -5.50
CA LEU A 411 -27.18 -31.17 -6.38
C LEU A 411 -26.09 -32.02 -5.73
N TRP A 412 -25.25 -31.43 -4.87
CA TRP A 412 -24.28 -32.20 -4.07
C TRP A 412 -24.97 -33.19 -3.12
N ARG A 413 -25.97 -32.75 -2.34
CA ARG A 413 -26.73 -33.62 -1.42
C ARG A 413 -27.40 -34.77 -2.18
N SER A 414 -28.00 -34.47 -3.35
CA SER A 414 -28.58 -35.48 -4.24
C SER A 414 -27.53 -36.50 -4.70
N ALA A 415 -26.36 -36.05 -5.16
CA ALA A 415 -25.30 -36.91 -5.67
C ALA A 415 -24.64 -37.80 -4.60
N LEU A 416 -24.59 -37.35 -3.33
CA LEU A 416 -24.22 -38.21 -2.21
C LEU A 416 -25.30 -39.27 -1.91
N ALA A 417 -26.56 -38.85 -1.84
CA ALA A 417 -27.68 -39.74 -1.47
C ALA A 417 -27.96 -40.82 -2.53
N SER A 418 -27.80 -40.51 -3.82
CA SER A 418 -28.01 -41.47 -4.92
C SER A 418 -26.75 -42.27 -5.30
N ASN A 419 -25.56 -41.79 -4.91
CA ASN A 419 -24.25 -42.27 -5.36
C ASN A 419 -24.13 -42.40 -6.91
N SER A 420 -24.94 -41.64 -7.65
CA SER A 420 -25.11 -41.78 -9.09
C SER A 420 -24.02 -41.03 -9.88
N PRO A 421 -23.35 -41.67 -10.87
CA PRO A 421 -22.43 -40.98 -11.77
C PRO A 421 -23.07 -39.80 -12.52
N ARG A 422 -24.38 -39.88 -12.81
CA ARG A 422 -25.16 -38.83 -13.47
C ARG A 422 -25.33 -37.61 -12.57
N ASP A 423 -25.71 -37.81 -11.31
CA ASP A 423 -25.95 -36.71 -10.37
C ASP A 423 -24.62 -36.06 -9.97
N MET A 424 -23.57 -36.86 -9.85
CA MET A 424 -22.19 -36.40 -9.70
C MET A 424 -21.72 -35.56 -10.91
N GLN A 425 -22.16 -35.87 -12.13
CA GLN A 425 -21.93 -35.02 -13.32
C GLN A 425 -22.71 -33.71 -13.23
N LEU A 426 -24.02 -33.75 -12.94
CA LEU A 426 -24.85 -32.54 -12.77
C LEU A 426 -24.28 -31.59 -11.70
N PHE A 427 -23.83 -32.14 -10.56
CA PHE A 427 -23.10 -31.37 -9.54
C PHE A 427 -21.83 -30.73 -10.11
N ARG A 428 -20.98 -31.48 -10.83
CA ARG A 428 -19.75 -30.95 -11.44
C ARG A 428 -20.03 -29.82 -12.42
N GLU A 429 -21.09 -29.93 -13.21
CA GLU A 429 -21.53 -28.91 -14.17
C GLU A 429 -22.02 -27.62 -13.47
N ALA A 430 -22.93 -27.73 -12.50
CA ALA A 430 -23.40 -26.59 -11.71
C ALA A 430 -22.27 -25.89 -10.93
N ARG A 431 -21.33 -26.67 -10.38
CA ARG A 431 -20.10 -26.23 -9.69
C ARG A 431 -19.14 -25.50 -10.62
N ASN A 432 -18.95 -26.01 -11.84
CA ASN A 432 -18.17 -25.33 -12.88
C ASN A 432 -18.85 -24.01 -13.29
N HIS A 433 -20.17 -24.01 -13.48
CA HIS A 433 -20.95 -22.82 -13.82
C HIS A 433 -20.87 -21.74 -12.73
N TYR A 434 -21.13 -22.08 -11.45
CA TYR A 434 -20.96 -21.17 -10.31
C TYR A 434 -19.54 -20.59 -10.25
N THR A 435 -18.51 -21.42 -10.42
CA THR A 435 -17.11 -20.97 -10.43
C THR A 435 -16.81 -19.98 -11.56
N GLN A 436 -17.39 -20.18 -12.73
CA GLN A 436 -17.29 -19.23 -13.84
C GLN A 436 -18.08 -17.94 -13.56
N ALA A 437 -19.30 -18.04 -13.04
CA ALA A 437 -20.17 -16.90 -12.71
C ALA A 437 -19.51 -15.95 -11.68
N VAL A 438 -19.00 -16.49 -10.57
CA VAL A 438 -18.27 -15.71 -9.53
C VAL A 438 -17.06 -14.99 -10.13
N ARG A 439 -16.27 -15.67 -10.98
CA ARG A 439 -15.11 -15.08 -11.65
C ARG A 439 -15.52 -14.01 -12.66
N LYS A 440 -16.61 -14.22 -13.41
CA LYS A 440 -17.18 -13.28 -14.39
C LYS A 440 -17.74 -12.02 -13.72
N ALA A 441 -18.43 -12.17 -12.59
CA ALA A 441 -19.01 -11.06 -11.82
C ALA A 441 -17.92 -10.11 -11.30
N LYS A 442 -16.92 -10.63 -10.56
CA LYS A 442 -15.76 -9.82 -10.12
C LYS A 442 -15.06 -9.15 -11.30
N ALA A 443 -14.82 -9.90 -12.39
CA ALA A 443 -14.11 -9.37 -13.56
C ALA A 443 -14.87 -8.23 -14.26
N SER A 444 -16.19 -8.35 -14.41
CA SER A 444 -17.04 -7.37 -15.10
C SER A 444 -17.19 -6.09 -14.28
N PHE A 445 -17.43 -6.21 -12.97
CA PHE A 445 -17.53 -5.06 -12.05
C PHE A 445 -16.28 -4.18 -12.09
N PHE A 446 -15.09 -4.78 -11.97
CA PHE A 446 -13.84 -4.01 -12.02
C PHE A 446 -13.55 -3.45 -13.42
N LYS A 447 -13.87 -4.18 -14.50
CA LYS A 447 -13.78 -3.64 -15.88
C LYS A 447 -14.66 -2.42 -16.08
N GLN A 448 -15.92 -2.47 -15.62
CA GLN A 448 -16.86 -1.35 -15.73
C GLN A 448 -16.36 -0.14 -14.94
N LYS A 449 -15.85 -0.35 -13.71
CA LYS A 449 -15.17 0.72 -12.96
C LYS A 449 -13.99 1.31 -13.74
N PHE A 450 -13.08 0.48 -14.25
CA PHE A 450 -11.93 0.97 -15.02
C PHE A 450 -12.31 1.69 -16.32
N ALA A 451 -13.42 1.32 -16.97
CA ALA A 451 -13.97 2.06 -18.11
C ALA A 451 -14.56 3.43 -17.68
N SER A 452 -15.21 3.52 -16.51
CA SER A 452 -15.71 4.78 -15.95
C SER A 452 -14.62 5.72 -15.41
N CYS A 453 -13.35 5.32 -15.43
CA CYS A 453 -12.20 6.09 -14.93
C CYS A 453 -11.54 6.97 -16.01
N ASN A 454 -12.19 7.22 -17.16
CA ASN A 454 -11.67 8.07 -18.23
C ASN A 454 -11.12 9.40 -17.68
N THR A 455 -9.87 9.70 -18.06
CA THR A 455 -8.94 10.76 -17.58
C THR A 455 -8.70 10.89 -16.06
N ASN A 456 -9.61 10.44 -15.19
CA ASN A 456 -9.53 10.64 -13.75
C ASN A 456 -8.59 9.64 -13.06
N SER A 457 -7.30 10.00 -13.01
CA SER A 457 -6.22 9.27 -12.33
C SER A 457 -6.57 8.89 -10.89
N LYS A 458 -7.25 9.75 -10.12
CA LYS A 458 -7.64 9.43 -8.73
C LYS A 458 -8.67 8.29 -8.67
N LYS A 459 -9.77 8.37 -9.43
CA LYS A 459 -10.78 7.29 -9.51
C LYS A 459 -10.15 5.97 -9.96
N PHE A 460 -9.19 6.02 -10.88
CA PHE A 460 -8.39 4.86 -11.29
C PHE A 460 -7.62 4.25 -10.11
N TRP A 461 -6.82 5.05 -9.39
CA TRP A 461 -6.05 4.57 -8.24
C TRP A 461 -6.91 4.10 -7.08
N ASP A 462 -8.03 4.75 -6.79
CA ASP A 462 -8.93 4.33 -5.73
C ASP A 462 -9.64 3.01 -6.10
N THR A 463 -9.92 2.78 -7.39
CA THR A 463 -10.34 1.46 -7.90
C THR A 463 -9.24 0.41 -7.70
N VAL A 464 -7.98 0.71 -8.01
CA VAL A 464 -6.84 -0.21 -7.76
C VAL A 464 -6.68 -0.52 -6.26
N LYS A 465 -6.70 0.49 -5.38
CA LYS A 465 -6.62 0.32 -3.91
C LYS A 465 -7.76 -0.56 -3.39
N SER A 466 -8.98 -0.38 -3.92
CA SER A 466 -10.16 -1.18 -3.57
C SER A 466 -10.13 -2.63 -4.08
N MET A 467 -9.12 -2.98 -4.90
CA MET A 467 -8.86 -4.35 -5.37
C MET A 467 -7.57 -4.94 -4.77
N GLU A 468 -6.62 -4.10 -4.36
CA GLU A 468 -5.50 -4.46 -3.47
C GLU A 468 -5.96 -4.72 -2.02
N ASN A 469 -7.24 -4.48 -1.68
CA ASN A 469 -7.80 -4.53 -0.32
C ASN A 469 -6.89 -3.92 0.74
N LYS A 470 -6.31 -2.75 0.42
CA LYS A 470 -5.59 -1.95 1.40
C LYS A 470 -6.59 -1.21 2.26
N ASN A 471 -6.81 -1.72 3.47
CA ASN A 471 -6.98 -0.82 4.59
C ASN A 471 -5.79 0.17 4.59
N THR A 472 -6.05 1.45 4.86
CA THR A 472 -5.00 2.46 4.84
C THR A 472 -3.91 2.09 5.85
N SER A 473 -2.64 2.40 5.54
CA SER A 473 -1.48 2.13 6.40
C SER A 473 -1.40 3.02 7.65
N SER A 474 -2.57 3.44 8.13
CA SER A 474 -2.88 4.30 9.27
C SER A 474 -3.70 3.56 10.33
N GLN A 475 -4.00 2.27 10.14
CA GLN A 475 -4.50 1.43 11.22
C GLN A 475 -3.35 1.11 12.18
N LEU A 476 -3.61 1.31 13.47
CA LEU A 476 -2.73 0.84 14.55
C LEU A 476 -2.54 -0.68 14.45
N PRO A 477 -1.43 -1.23 14.98
CA PRO A 477 -1.34 -2.65 15.20
C PRO A 477 -2.44 -3.11 16.16
N THR A 478 -2.95 -4.33 15.96
CA THR A 478 -3.96 -4.97 16.82
C THR A 478 -3.44 -5.22 18.24
N ALA A 479 -2.11 -5.20 18.43
CA ALA A 479 -1.42 -5.39 19.68
C ALA A 479 -0.14 -4.55 19.71
N LEU A 480 0.26 -4.06 20.89
CA LEU A 480 1.52 -3.34 21.09
C LEU A 480 2.24 -3.89 22.32
N LYS A 481 3.56 -4.08 22.23
CA LYS A 481 4.39 -4.50 23.35
C LYS A 481 4.81 -3.29 24.19
N ILE A 482 4.61 -3.39 25.50
CA ILE A 482 4.93 -2.39 26.52
C ILE A 482 5.75 -3.09 27.60
N GLY A 483 7.06 -2.90 27.57
CA GLY A 483 8.01 -3.68 28.38
C GLY A 483 7.88 -5.18 28.08
N ASN A 484 7.61 -5.97 29.11
CA ASN A 484 7.39 -7.43 28.99
C ASN A 484 5.92 -7.82 28.74
N THR A 485 5.00 -6.85 28.63
CA THR A 485 3.56 -7.10 28.42
C THR A 485 3.13 -6.76 27.00
N VAL A 486 2.03 -7.35 26.53
CA VAL A 486 1.42 -7.02 25.23
C VAL A 486 -0.03 -6.60 25.45
N THR A 487 -0.35 -5.33 25.14
CA THR A 487 -1.72 -4.82 25.22
C THR A 487 -2.43 -4.95 23.87
N THR A 488 -3.76 -5.03 23.90
CA THR A 488 -4.65 -4.93 22.72
C THR A 488 -5.77 -3.90 22.91
N ASP A 489 -5.68 -3.07 23.96
CA ASP A 489 -6.59 -1.94 24.14
C ASP A 489 -6.15 -0.74 23.29
N LYS A 490 -7.07 -0.17 22.52
CA LYS A 490 -6.76 0.89 21.55
C LYS A 490 -6.39 2.22 22.21
N SER A 491 -6.95 2.53 23.38
CA SER A 491 -6.63 3.76 24.13
C SER A 491 -5.21 3.69 24.72
N THR A 492 -4.89 2.57 25.39
CA THR A 492 -3.55 2.28 25.89
C THR A 492 -2.50 2.33 24.76
N ILE A 493 -2.85 1.81 23.57
CA ILE A 493 -1.96 1.83 22.40
C ILE A 493 -1.68 3.26 21.91
N ILE A 494 -2.69 4.13 21.76
CA ILE A 494 -2.44 5.51 21.29
C ILE A 494 -1.68 6.36 22.32
N GLU A 495 -1.94 6.17 23.61
CA GLU A 495 -1.19 6.84 24.68
C GLU A 495 0.27 6.41 24.72
N ASN A 496 0.56 5.11 24.59
CA ASN A 496 1.93 4.60 24.54
C ASN A 496 2.67 5.03 23.27
N PHE A 497 2.00 5.11 22.12
CA PHE A 497 2.58 5.74 20.93
C PHE A 497 2.86 7.23 21.18
N ASN A 498 1.94 7.98 21.80
CA ASN A 498 2.16 9.41 22.03
C ASN A 498 3.36 9.65 22.97
N LYS A 499 3.46 8.86 24.06
CA LYS A 499 4.60 8.88 24.99
C LYS A 499 5.91 8.46 24.33
N HIS A 500 5.89 7.46 23.44
CA HIS A 500 7.09 7.01 22.70
C HIS A 500 7.59 8.06 21.70
N PHE A 501 6.68 8.81 21.08
CA PHE A 501 7.04 9.86 20.11
C PHE A 501 7.40 11.20 20.79
N SER A 502 6.78 11.59 21.91
CA SER A 502 7.19 12.81 22.63
C SER A 502 8.55 12.64 23.33
N THR A 503 8.82 11.47 23.91
CA THR A 503 10.15 11.17 24.49
C THR A 503 11.23 10.86 23.45
N ALA A 504 10.88 10.83 22.15
CA ALA A 504 11.81 10.47 21.08
C ALA A 504 13.03 11.38 20.98
N GLY A 505 12.83 12.70 21.12
CA GLY A 505 13.92 13.68 21.00
C GLY A 505 14.96 13.58 22.10
N HIS A 506 14.53 13.29 23.34
CA HIS A 506 15.39 13.19 24.52
C HIS A 506 16.34 11.97 24.53
N ALA A 507 16.35 11.16 23.47
CA ALA A 507 17.22 10.01 23.32
C ALA A 507 18.73 10.31 23.51
N PHE A 508 19.18 11.52 23.14
CA PHE A 508 20.57 11.94 23.37
C PHE A 508 20.90 12.08 24.86
N HIS A 509 20.13 12.86 25.62
CA HIS A 509 20.32 13.04 27.06
C HIS A 509 20.17 11.73 27.86
N LEU A 510 19.32 10.80 27.38
CA LEU A 510 19.18 9.46 27.98
C LEU A 510 20.37 8.54 27.69
N ALA A 511 21.09 8.75 26.58
CA ALA A 511 22.29 7.99 26.20
C ALA A 511 23.60 8.65 26.67
N THR A 512 23.58 9.94 26.99
CA THR A 512 24.75 10.73 27.43
C THR A 512 24.33 11.60 28.62
N PRO A 513 24.32 11.03 29.84
CA PRO A 513 23.84 11.72 31.05
C PRO A 513 24.88 12.69 31.64
N THR A 514 26.14 12.62 31.23
CA THR A 514 27.16 13.61 31.58
C THR A 514 26.96 14.88 30.76
N PRO A 515 27.06 16.08 31.37
CA PRO A 515 26.96 17.34 30.63
C PRO A 515 28.19 17.47 29.70
N VAL A 516 27.96 17.29 28.39
CA VAL A 516 28.94 17.70 27.38
C VAL A 516 29.02 19.22 27.45
N ASN A 517 30.12 19.74 28.02
CA ASN A 517 30.45 21.16 27.99
C ASN A 517 30.46 21.63 26.53
N SER A 518 29.34 22.19 26.12
CA SER A 518 29.07 22.54 24.73
C SER A 518 29.72 23.88 24.46
N THR A 519 31.03 23.87 24.28
CA THR A 519 31.73 24.97 23.62
C THR A 519 31.00 25.23 22.31
N ALA A 520 30.56 26.48 22.13
CA ALA A 520 29.91 26.87 20.88
C ALA A 520 30.84 26.49 19.71
N PRO A 521 30.31 25.88 18.62
CA PRO A 521 31.15 25.50 17.49
C PRO A 521 31.91 26.74 17.01
N PRO A 522 33.24 26.65 16.83
CA PRO A 522 34.09 27.83 16.71
C PRO A 522 33.58 28.72 15.58
N THR A 523 33.19 29.94 15.94
CA THR A 523 32.60 30.91 15.02
C THR A 523 33.65 31.34 14.01
N ALA A 524 33.76 30.58 12.91
CA ALA A 524 34.62 30.95 11.80
C ALA A 524 34.23 32.36 11.35
N THR A 525 35.19 33.27 11.35
CA THR A 525 35.04 34.68 10.98
C THR A 525 34.76 34.81 9.48
N ARG A 526 33.53 34.48 9.09
CA ARG A 526 33.04 34.66 7.73
C ARG A 526 33.02 36.16 7.38
N PRO A 527 33.33 36.53 6.13
CA PRO A 527 33.05 37.88 5.65
C PRO A 527 31.55 38.17 5.78
N SER A 528 31.20 39.46 5.83
CA SER A 528 29.84 39.97 6.11
C SER A 528 28.74 39.13 5.46
N LEU A 529 28.06 38.32 6.29
CA LEU A 529 26.97 37.46 5.84
C LEU A 529 25.78 38.31 5.39
N PRO A 530 25.03 37.86 4.36
CA PRO A 530 23.85 38.56 3.90
C PRO A 530 22.77 38.55 4.98
N HIS A 531 22.25 39.72 5.32
CA HIS A 531 21.21 39.86 6.33
C HIS A 531 19.87 39.28 5.83
N PHE A 532 19.16 38.55 6.69
CA PHE A 532 17.84 38.00 6.38
C PHE A 532 16.76 38.54 7.34
N SER A 533 15.70 39.10 6.76
CA SER A 533 14.45 39.46 7.42
C SER A 533 13.27 38.98 6.57
N PHE A 534 12.14 38.67 7.22
CA PHE A 534 10.93 38.35 6.50
C PHE A 534 10.40 39.57 5.74
N SER A 535 10.03 39.34 4.49
CA SER A 535 9.36 40.31 3.61
C SER A 535 7.84 40.10 3.64
N GLN A 536 7.09 41.17 3.43
CA GLN A 536 5.63 41.15 3.44
C GLN A 536 5.08 40.16 2.41
N ILE A 537 4.15 39.30 2.84
CA ILE A 537 3.47 38.35 1.97
C ILE A 537 2.37 39.08 1.20
N HIS A 538 2.34 38.87 -0.12
CA HIS A 538 1.29 39.38 -1.00
C HIS A 538 0.12 38.41 -1.14
N SER A 539 -1.10 38.94 -1.26
CA SER A 539 -2.31 38.12 -1.30
C SER A 539 -2.41 37.20 -2.52
N ALA A 540 -1.76 37.55 -3.63
CA ALA A 540 -1.64 36.69 -4.82
C ALA A 540 -0.87 35.38 -4.55
N ASP A 541 0.18 35.41 -3.73
CA ASP A 541 0.91 34.19 -3.35
C ASP A 541 0.07 33.31 -2.40
N VAL A 542 -0.68 33.91 -1.49
CA VAL A 542 -1.60 33.18 -0.59
C VAL A 542 -2.77 32.56 -1.37
N LEU A 543 -3.39 33.32 -2.27
CA LEU A 543 -4.44 32.85 -3.17
C LEU A 543 -3.99 31.65 -4.00
N LYS A 544 -2.79 31.73 -4.59
CA LYS A 544 -2.18 30.66 -5.36
C LYS A 544 -1.96 29.39 -4.53
N GLU A 545 -1.47 29.50 -3.30
CA GLU A 545 -1.30 28.34 -2.43
C GLU A 545 -2.64 27.73 -1.96
N LEU A 546 -3.66 28.55 -1.67
CA LEU A 546 -5.02 28.09 -1.37
C LEU A 546 -5.65 27.36 -2.57
N GLN A 547 -5.49 27.91 -3.78
CA GLN A 547 -5.90 27.27 -5.03
C GLN A 547 -5.09 25.99 -5.32
N ASN A 548 -3.84 25.87 -4.86
CA ASN A 548 -3.01 24.66 -5.00
C ASN A 548 -3.31 23.56 -3.97
N LEU A 549 -4.14 23.81 -2.95
CA LEU A 549 -4.47 22.81 -1.93
C LEU A 549 -5.01 21.49 -2.52
N ASP A 550 -4.67 20.38 -1.86
CA ASP A 550 -5.25 19.07 -2.12
C ASP A 550 -6.53 18.93 -1.28
N PRO A 551 -7.73 19.00 -1.88
CA PRO A 551 -9.01 18.98 -1.15
C PRO A 551 -9.33 17.63 -0.49
N TYR A 552 -8.44 16.64 -0.63
CA TYR A 552 -8.61 15.29 -0.10
C TYR A 552 -7.68 14.95 1.06
N LYS A 553 -6.84 15.89 1.50
CA LYS A 553 -6.10 15.77 2.77
C LYS A 553 -7.06 15.98 3.95
N SER A 554 -6.76 15.34 5.08
CA SER A 554 -7.49 15.54 6.33
C SER A 554 -7.26 16.94 6.89
N ALA A 555 -8.28 17.53 7.52
CA ALA A 555 -8.10 18.65 8.44
C ALA A 555 -7.17 18.29 9.63
N GLY A 556 -6.63 19.31 10.28
CA GLY A 556 -5.83 19.18 11.50
C GLY A 556 -6.68 18.96 12.75
N LEU A 557 -6.26 19.58 13.86
CA LEU A 557 -7.07 19.70 15.08
C LEU A 557 -8.01 20.92 15.05
N ASP A 558 -7.76 21.85 14.10
CA ASP A 558 -8.55 23.03 13.74
C ASP A 558 -9.93 22.70 13.14
N ASN A 559 -10.08 21.52 12.52
CA ASN A 559 -11.29 21.07 11.79
C ASN A 559 -11.65 21.92 10.55
N LEU A 560 -10.66 22.62 9.98
CA LEU A 560 -10.75 23.29 8.68
C LEU A 560 -10.37 22.31 7.57
N ASP A 561 -11.37 21.76 6.86
CA ASP A 561 -11.12 20.84 5.75
C ASP A 561 -10.57 21.60 4.51
N PRO A 562 -9.43 21.17 3.91
CA PRO A 562 -8.81 21.86 2.78
C PRO A 562 -9.71 22.08 1.55
N PHE A 563 -10.78 21.28 1.40
CA PHE A 563 -11.79 21.46 0.35
C PHE A 563 -12.47 22.84 0.42
N PHE A 564 -12.92 23.28 1.60
CA PHE A 564 -13.65 24.55 1.71
C PHE A 564 -12.72 25.75 1.64
N LEU A 565 -11.50 25.66 2.20
CA LEU A 565 -10.47 26.69 2.05
C LEU A 565 -10.08 26.92 0.59
N LYS A 566 -10.02 25.84 -0.21
CA LYS A 566 -9.79 25.92 -1.67
C LYS A 566 -10.99 26.48 -2.43
N LEU A 567 -12.21 26.07 -2.06
CA LEU A 567 -13.45 26.58 -2.68
C LEU A 567 -13.63 28.09 -2.44
N SER A 568 -13.27 28.57 -1.25
CA SER A 568 -13.41 29.98 -0.83
C SER A 568 -12.15 30.83 -1.05
N ALA A 569 -11.14 30.30 -1.75
CA ALA A 569 -9.80 30.87 -1.83
C ALA A 569 -9.77 32.37 -2.18
N GLU A 570 -10.62 32.80 -3.12
CA GLU A 570 -10.72 34.21 -3.58
C GLU A 570 -11.30 35.17 -2.52
N ILE A 571 -12.11 34.66 -1.57
CA ILE A 571 -12.68 35.44 -0.46
C ILE A 571 -11.68 35.49 0.70
N VAL A 572 -11.09 34.35 1.07
CA VAL A 572 -10.28 34.24 2.30
C VAL A 572 -8.80 34.57 2.12
N ALA A 573 -8.29 34.66 0.89
CA ALA A 573 -6.87 34.97 0.66
C ALA A 573 -6.43 36.28 1.33
N THR A 574 -7.22 37.35 1.24
CA THR A 574 -6.87 38.66 1.82
C THR A 574 -6.78 38.63 3.35
N PRO A 575 -7.81 38.25 4.14
CA PRO A 575 -7.69 38.21 5.60
C PRO A 575 -6.63 37.21 6.10
N ILE A 576 -6.41 36.09 5.40
CA ILE A 576 -5.30 35.17 5.72
C ILE A 576 -3.94 35.83 5.48
N THR A 577 -3.82 36.70 4.47
CA THR A 577 -2.59 37.46 4.21
C THR A 577 -2.32 38.48 5.31
N SER A 578 -3.35 39.18 5.78
CA SER A 578 -3.23 40.10 6.93
C SER A 578 -2.75 39.36 8.18
N LEU A 579 -3.36 38.22 8.51
CA LEU A 579 -2.95 37.38 9.65
C LEU A 579 -1.49 36.90 9.56
N PHE A 580 -1.03 36.51 8.36
CA PHE A 580 0.37 36.11 8.15
C PHE A 580 1.35 37.28 8.32
N ASN A 581 1.00 38.47 7.82
CA ASN A 581 1.84 39.67 7.97
C ASN A 581 1.86 40.17 9.42
N LEU A 582 0.73 40.10 10.14
CA LEU A 582 0.67 40.38 11.57
C LEU A 582 1.60 39.43 12.36
N SER A 583 1.60 38.14 12.02
CA SER A 583 2.52 37.14 12.60
C SER A 583 4.00 37.47 12.39
N PHE A 584 4.39 38.02 11.24
CA PHE A 584 5.76 38.50 11.02
C PHE A 584 6.08 39.75 11.85
N VAL A 585 5.15 40.69 11.99
CA VAL A 585 5.37 41.93 12.77
C VAL A 585 5.42 41.67 14.27
N SER A 586 4.57 40.81 14.82
CA SER A 586 4.55 40.49 16.26
C SER A 586 5.50 39.36 16.67
N SER A 587 6.05 38.61 15.71
CA SER A 587 6.78 37.35 15.96
C SER A 587 5.96 36.24 16.65
N GLU A 588 4.62 36.32 16.60
CA GLU A 588 3.71 35.34 17.21
C GLU A 588 3.07 34.37 16.22
N ILE A 589 2.70 33.17 16.68
CA ILE A 589 2.05 32.14 15.87
C ILE A 589 0.86 31.54 16.65
N PRO A 590 -0.33 31.37 16.04
CA PRO A 590 -1.51 30.86 16.74
C PRO A 590 -1.30 29.48 17.37
N LYS A 591 -1.85 29.29 18.57
CA LYS A 591 -1.70 28.07 19.39
C LYS A 591 -2.20 26.82 18.66
N ASP A 592 -3.29 26.91 17.90
CA ASP A 592 -3.77 25.82 17.04
C ASP A 592 -2.70 25.32 16.05
N TRP A 593 -1.91 26.24 15.46
CA TRP A 593 -0.90 25.93 14.44
C TRP A 593 0.34 25.25 15.05
N LYS A 594 0.50 25.36 16.37
CA LYS A 594 1.53 24.67 17.16
C LYS A 594 1.08 23.26 17.61
N ALA A 595 -0.19 22.89 17.41
CA ALA A 595 -0.75 21.58 17.72
C ALA A 595 -0.77 20.58 16.53
N ALA A 596 -0.44 19.30 16.78
CA ALA A 596 -0.32 18.27 15.75
C ALA A 596 -1.13 16.99 16.05
N ALA A 597 -1.84 16.46 15.04
CA ALA A 597 -2.42 15.12 15.09
C ALA A 597 -1.47 14.09 14.46
N VAL A 598 -0.87 13.22 15.27
CA VAL A 598 0.14 12.23 14.84
C VAL A 598 -0.51 10.90 14.44
N ILE A 599 -0.11 10.36 13.28
CA ILE A 599 -0.45 9.01 12.84
C ILE A 599 0.81 8.12 12.87
N PRO A 600 0.82 6.98 13.59
CA PRO A 600 1.94 6.04 13.56
C PRO A 600 1.96 5.29 12.22
N LEU A 601 3.02 5.48 11.42
CA LEU A 601 3.21 4.81 10.13
C LEU A 601 4.25 3.69 10.25
N PHE A 602 3.86 2.44 10.01
CA PHE A 602 4.77 1.28 10.11
C PHE A 602 5.89 1.34 9.06
N LYS A 603 7.15 1.29 9.53
CA LYS A 603 8.37 1.38 8.71
C LYS A 603 8.97 0.03 8.32
N GLY A 604 8.51 -1.06 8.94
CA GLY A 604 9.08 -2.40 8.83
C GLY A 604 9.81 -2.84 10.09
N GLY A 605 9.96 -4.16 10.27
CA GLY A 605 10.42 -4.78 11.51
C GLY A 605 9.31 -5.66 12.11
N ASP A 606 9.23 -5.72 13.44
CA ASP A 606 8.09 -6.30 14.15
C ASP A 606 6.97 -5.24 14.29
N THR A 607 5.72 -5.62 14.01
CA THR A 607 4.54 -4.78 14.22
C THR A 607 4.23 -4.50 15.69
N LEU A 608 4.74 -5.31 16.63
CA LEU A 608 4.50 -5.15 18.07
C LEU A 608 5.40 -4.07 18.72
N GLU A 609 6.51 -3.71 18.08
CA GLU A 609 7.54 -2.83 18.65
C GLU A 609 7.30 -1.36 18.24
N PRO A 610 7.12 -0.41 19.19
CA PRO A 610 6.89 1.01 18.87
C PRO A 610 7.98 1.63 17.99
N ASN A 611 9.23 1.21 18.18
CA ASN A 611 10.39 1.63 17.38
C ASN A 611 10.23 1.32 15.88
N CYS A 612 9.36 0.39 15.47
CA CYS A 612 9.11 0.06 14.07
C CYS A 612 8.10 0.98 13.37
N TYR A 613 7.73 2.11 13.99
CA TYR A 613 6.83 3.13 13.43
C TYR A 613 7.55 4.48 13.27
N ARG A 614 6.98 5.37 12.45
CA ARG A 614 7.33 6.79 12.34
C ARG A 614 6.13 7.65 12.75
N PRO A 615 6.31 8.75 13.51
CA PRO A 615 5.24 9.72 13.74
C PRO A 615 5.03 10.56 12.48
N ILE A 616 3.82 10.57 11.91
CA ILE A 616 3.48 11.47 10.79
C ILE A 616 2.53 12.55 11.29
N SER A 617 2.96 13.81 11.26
CA SER A 617 2.25 14.96 11.82
C SER A 617 1.29 15.61 10.82
N ILE A 618 -0.01 15.54 11.14
CA ILE A 618 -1.06 16.33 10.51
C ILE A 618 -1.19 17.65 11.29
N LEU A 619 -0.50 18.68 10.78
CA LEU A 619 -0.65 20.08 11.21
C LEU A 619 -1.88 20.72 10.50
N PRO A 620 -2.46 21.80 11.05
CA PRO A 620 -3.50 22.61 10.42
C PRO A 620 -3.21 23.00 8.97
N CYS A 621 -4.27 23.22 8.18
CA CYS A 621 -4.10 23.50 6.76
C CYS A 621 -3.43 24.86 6.50
N LEU A 622 -3.84 25.90 7.23
CA LEU A 622 -3.33 27.26 7.06
C LEU A 622 -1.93 27.45 7.62
N SER A 623 -1.59 26.73 8.70
CA SER A 623 -0.20 26.56 9.17
C SER A 623 0.72 26.13 8.03
N LYS A 624 0.34 25.13 7.21
CA LYS A 624 1.18 24.68 6.09
C LYS A 624 1.23 25.66 4.92
N VAL A 625 0.19 26.48 4.71
CA VAL A 625 0.22 27.57 3.72
C VAL A 625 1.20 28.65 4.17
N PHE A 626 1.21 29.00 5.46
CA PHE A 626 2.16 29.95 6.03
C PHE A 626 3.60 29.42 5.99
N GLU A 627 3.82 28.17 6.43
CA GLU A 627 5.11 27.49 6.32
C GLU A 627 5.63 27.44 4.86
N SER A 628 4.73 27.37 3.85
CA SER A 628 5.11 27.43 2.43
C SER A 628 5.71 28.79 2.05
N GLN A 629 5.10 29.90 2.50
CA GLN A 629 5.62 31.26 2.27
C GLN A 629 6.94 31.51 3.00
N VAL A 630 7.02 31.12 4.28
CA VAL A 630 8.25 31.20 5.09
C VAL A 630 9.38 30.39 4.43
N ASN A 631 9.08 29.16 3.98
CA ASN A 631 10.07 28.31 3.35
C ASN A 631 10.57 28.89 2.03
N LYS A 632 9.68 29.44 1.19
CA LYS A 632 10.02 30.11 -0.09
C LYS A 632 11.07 31.20 0.14
N GLN A 633 10.79 32.17 1.02
CA GLN A 633 11.73 33.28 1.29
C GLN A 633 13.11 32.77 1.77
N ILE A 634 13.12 31.73 2.62
CA ILE A 634 14.36 31.13 3.14
C ILE A 634 15.13 30.36 2.07
N THR A 635 14.46 29.58 1.21
CA THR A 635 15.14 28.85 0.12
C THR A 635 15.69 29.82 -0.92
N ASP A 636 14.94 30.86 -1.27
CA ASP A 636 15.36 31.86 -2.25
C ASP A 636 16.62 32.61 -1.75
N HIS A 637 16.67 32.94 -0.45
CA HIS A 637 17.86 33.51 0.19
C HIS A 637 19.05 32.54 0.25
N PHE A 638 18.86 31.27 0.62
CA PHE A 638 19.97 30.30 0.69
C PHE A 638 20.50 29.85 -0.68
N GLU A 639 19.66 29.84 -1.71
CA GLU A 639 20.11 29.51 -3.08
C GLU A 639 20.85 30.69 -3.72
N SER A 640 20.37 31.93 -3.55
CA SER A 640 21.04 33.14 -4.06
C SER A 640 22.41 33.41 -3.43
N HIS A 641 22.60 33.10 -2.13
CA HIS A 641 23.87 33.30 -1.43
C HIS A 641 24.70 32.01 -1.27
N HIS A 642 24.29 30.91 -1.91
CA HIS A 642 24.99 29.62 -1.93
C HIS A 642 25.33 29.04 -0.53
N THR A 643 24.49 29.31 0.47
CA THR A 643 24.73 29.05 1.90
C THR A 643 24.91 27.57 2.26
N PHE A 644 24.30 26.67 1.48
CA PHE A 644 24.40 25.22 1.70
C PHE A 644 25.64 24.62 1.03
N SER A 645 26.37 23.79 1.80
CA SER A 645 27.49 22.98 1.33
C SER A 645 27.21 22.34 -0.03
N ALA A 646 28.18 22.36 -0.94
CA ALA A 646 28.04 21.78 -2.27
C ALA A 646 27.62 20.30 -2.22
N MET A 647 28.11 19.55 -1.23
CA MET A 647 27.80 18.12 -1.05
C MET A 647 26.49 17.85 -0.29
N GLN A 648 25.80 18.88 0.19
CA GLN A 648 24.46 18.74 0.76
C GLN A 648 23.42 18.63 -0.37
N SER A 649 22.70 17.50 -0.41
CA SER A 649 21.75 17.16 -1.48
C SER A 649 20.36 16.72 -1.00
N GLY A 650 20.13 16.66 0.32
CA GLY A 650 18.78 16.52 0.85
C GLY A 650 17.94 17.77 0.56
N PHE A 651 16.68 17.57 0.17
CA PHE A 651 15.61 18.58 0.07
C PHE A 651 15.83 19.83 -0.82
N ARG A 652 16.96 19.95 -1.52
CA ARG A 652 17.26 21.09 -2.42
C ARG A 652 16.69 20.91 -3.83
N ALA A 653 16.35 22.02 -4.49
CA ALA A 653 15.93 22.01 -5.90
C ALA A 653 17.07 21.50 -6.80
N GLY A 654 16.75 20.72 -7.84
CA GLY A 654 17.74 20.15 -8.77
C GLY A 654 18.61 19.00 -8.23
N HIS A 655 18.73 18.84 -6.91
CA HIS A 655 19.41 17.71 -6.26
C HIS A 655 18.47 16.49 -6.12
N GLY A 656 19.02 15.29 -5.95
CA GLY A 656 18.24 14.08 -5.63
C GLY A 656 19.10 12.85 -5.39
N CYS A 657 18.49 11.76 -4.90
CA CYS A 657 19.19 10.49 -4.63
C CYS A 657 20.08 10.04 -5.79
N THR A 658 19.59 10.17 -7.03
CA THR A 658 20.32 9.75 -8.23
C THR A 658 21.56 10.59 -8.51
N SER A 659 21.55 11.90 -8.25
CA SER A 659 22.75 12.74 -8.47
C SER A 659 23.80 12.47 -7.39
N ALA A 660 23.38 12.34 -6.13
CA ALA A 660 24.27 12.06 -5.01
C ALA A 660 24.99 10.71 -5.17
N THR A 661 24.25 9.62 -5.40
CA THR A 661 24.88 8.30 -5.61
C THR A 661 25.75 8.25 -6.87
N LEU A 662 25.43 9.03 -7.93
CA LEU A 662 26.25 9.08 -9.14
C LEU A 662 27.59 9.79 -8.92
N LYS A 663 27.67 10.81 -8.05
CA LYS A 663 28.93 11.44 -7.64
C LYS A 663 29.81 10.47 -6.85
N VAL A 664 29.25 9.88 -5.80
CA VAL A 664 29.93 8.87 -4.97
C VAL A 664 30.45 7.71 -5.83
N LEU A 665 29.64 7.22 -6.78
CA LEU A 665 30.03 6.15 -7.70
C LEU A 665 31.16 6.57 -8.67
N ASN A 666 31.12 7.80 -9.20
CA ASN A 666 32.20 8.34 -10.04
C ASN A 666 33.54 8.34 -9.31
N ASP A 667 33.54 8.78 -8.06
CA ASP A 667 34.75 8.93 -7.26
C ASP A 667 35.37 7.56 -6.91
N ILE A 668 34.54 6.60 -6.47
CA ILE A 668 34.98 5.23 -6.19
C ILE A 668 35.54 4.56 -7.46
N LEU A 669 34.89 4.71 -8.61
CA LEU A 669 35.40 4.17 -9.88
C LEU A 669 36.71 4.84 -10.33
N THR A 670 36.87 6.14 -10.06
CA THR A 670 38.11 6.89 -10.34
C THR A 670 39.25 6.47 -9.41
N ALA A 671 38.96 6.14 -8.15
CA ALA A 671 39.93 5.55 -7.23
C ALA A 671 40.38 4.14 -7.68
N ILE A 672 39.43 3.29 -8.10
CA ILE A 672 39.72 1.95 -8.63
C ILE A 672 40.57 2.04 -9.92
N ASP A 673 40.33 3.02 -10.79
CA ASP A 673 41.13 3.23 -12.01
C ASP A 673 42.58 3.67 -11.72
N LYS A 674 42.80 4.33 -10.59
CA LYS A 674 44.14 4.67 -10.05
C LYS A 674 44.80 3.51 -9.28
N LYS A 675 44.14 2.35 -9.19
CA LYS A 675 44.53 1.21 -8.32
C LYS A 675 44.63 1.59 -6.84
N HIS A 676 43.86 2.57 -6.37
CA HIS A 676 43.77 2.93 -4.96
C HIS A 676 42.81 1.99 -4.21
N TYR A 677 43.06 1.78 -2.91
CA TYR A 677 42.03 1.30 -1.99
C TYR A 677 40.99 2.42 -1.80
N CYS A 678 39.73 2.06 -1.60
CA CYS A 678 38.66 3.01 -1.26
C CYS A 678 37.78 2.41 -0.16
N ALA A 679 37.66 3.08 0.97
CA ALA A 679 36.80 2.67 2.09
C ALA A 679 35.72 3.73 2.36
N ALA A 680 34.56 3.29 2.84
CA ALA A 680 33.43 4.17 3.13
C ALA A 680 32.69 3.75 4.41
N VAL A 681 32.34 4.73 5.25
CA VAL A 681 31.37 4.58 6.34
C VAL A 681 30.04 5.15 5.87
N PHE A 682 29.01 4.31 5.84
CA PHE A 682 27.62 4.73 5.70
C PHE A 682 27.07 4.99 7.09
N ILE A 683 26.70 6.24 7.37
CA ILE A 683 26.27 6.72 8.68
C ILE A 683 24.75 6.86 8.71
N ASP A 684 24.15 6.31 9.76
CA ASP A 684 22.72 6.34 10.04
C ASP A 684 22.50 6.96 11.44
N LEU A 685 21.58 7.91 11.54
CA LEU A 685 21.29 8.64 12.78
C LEU A 685 20.01 8.10 13.45
N ALA A 686 20.04 7.97 14.77
CA ALA A 686 18.88 7.56 15.56
C ALA A 686 17.91 8.74 15.72
N LYS A 687 16.71 8.63 15.15
CA LYS A 687 15.58 9.58 15.34
C LYS A 687 15.92 11.04 14.98
N ALA A 688 16.82 11.28 14.02
CA ALA A 688 17.41 12.59 13.73
C ALA A 688 16.44 13.79 13.65
N PHE A 689 15.31 13.65 12.98
CA PHE A 689 14.28 14.71 12.89
C PHE A 689 13.59 14.99 14.23
N ASP A 690 13.45 13.99 15.09
CA ASP A 690 12.82 14.11 16.41
C ASP A 690 13.80 14.68 17.46
N SER A 691 15.12 14.57 17.22
CA SER A 691 16.20 14.98 18.13
C SER A 691 16.84 16.35 17.84
N VAL A 692 16.28 17.15 16.93
CA VAL A 692 16.79 18.52 16.67
C VAL A 692 16.59 19.41 17.91
N ASN A 693 17.68 19.87 18.52
CA ASN A 693 17.62 20.82 19.63
C ASN A 693 17.30 22.24 19.09
N HIS A 694 16.25 22.87 19.62
CA HIS A 694 15.79 24.16 19.13
C HIS A 694 16.77 25.30 19.42
N HIS A 695 17.43 25.34 20.58
CA HIS A 695 18.41 26.38 20.90
C HIS A 695 19.61 26.34 19.96
N ILE A 696 20.11 25.13 19.64
CA ILE A 696 21.19 24.94 18.67
C ILE A 696 20.74 25.40 17.28
N LEU A 697 19.51 25.10 16.86
CA LEU A 697 18.96 25.53 15.57
C LEU A 697 18.78 27.05 15.47
N ILE A 698 18.28 27.72 16.51
CA ILE A 698 18.19 29.19 16.57
C ILE A 698 19.60 29.80 16.51
N GLY A 699 20.57 29.23 17.23
CA GLY A 699 21.99 29.62 17.12
C GLY A 699 22.55 29.46 15.71
N ARG A 700 22.15 28.40 14.98
CA ARG A 700 22.53 28.22 13.56
C ARG A 700 21.91 29.30 12.67
N LEU A 701 20.62 29.62 12.82
CA LEU A 701 19.97 30.68 12.04
C LEU A 701 20.63 32.06 12.29
N ASN A 702 20.96 32.38 13.54
CA ASN A 702 21.71 33.59 13.90
C ASN A 702 23.08 33.62 13.18
N SER A 703 23.82 32.50 13.21
CA SER A 703 25.11 32.35 12.49
C SER A 703 25.03 32.39 10.96
N LEU A 704 23.82 32.53 10.39
CA LEU A 704 23.54 32.72 8.97
C LEU A 704 22.96 34.11 8.64
N GLY A 705 22.94 35.06 9.60
CA GLY A 705 22.51 36.44 9.36
C GLY A 705 21.01 36.71 9.54
N PHE A 706 20.26 35.83 10.19
CA PHE A 706 18.84 36.03 10.48
C PHE A 706 18.65 37.12 11.55
N SER A 707 17.85 38.14 11.22
CA SER A 707 17.44 39.22 12.13
C SER A 707 16.74 38.73 13.40
N ASN A 708 16.84 39.51 14.47
CA ASN A 708 16.26 39.20 15.78
C ASN A 708 14.78 38.83 15.73
N ASP A 709 13.98 39.51 14.90
CA ASP A 709 12.55 39.25 14.77
C ASP A 709 12.29 37.89 14.11
N CYS A 710 13.09 37.50 13.11
CA CYS A 710 13.05 36.15 12.56
C CYS A 710 13.44 35.09 13.59
N LEU A 711 14.43 35.36 14.44
CA LEU A 711 14.82 34.44 15.53
C LEU A 711 13.73 34.34 16.60
N ALA A 712 13.04 35.45 16.92
CA ALA A 712 11.90 35.48 17.84
C ALA A 712 10.70 34.69 17.27
N TRP A 713 10.36 34.90 15.99
CA TRP A 713 9.32 34.14 15.29
C TRP A 713 9.63 32.64 15.27
N PHE A 714 10.87 32.24 14.97
CA PHE A 714 11.26 30.83 15.03
C PHE A 714 11.24 30.27 16.45
N THR A 715 11.59 31.07 17.46
CA THR A 715 11.45 30.68 18.87
C THR A 715 9.98 30.43 19.20
N ASN A 716 9.05 31.32 18.80
CA ASN A 716 7.62 31.12 19.01
C ASN A 716 7.08 29.88 18.26
N TYR A 717 7.57 29.62 17.04
CA TYR A 717 7.22 28.43 16.25
C TYR A 717 7.57 27.12 16.97
N PHE A 718 8.61 27.10 17.79
CA PHE A 718 9.05 25.93 18.57
C PHE A 718 8.51 25.87 20.00
N SER A 719 8.19 27.01 20.63
CA SER A 719 7.55 27.05 21.96
C SER A 719 6.14 26.48 21.95
N ASP A 720 5.75 25.85 23.06
CA ASP A 720 4.38 25.37 23.37
C ASP A 720 3.76 24.38 22.35
N ARG A 721 4.59 23.71 21.55
CA ARG A 721 4.09 22.70 20.60
C ARG A 721 3.54 21.49 21.33
N VAL A 722 2.40 20.99 20.87
CA VAL A 722 1.72 19.81 21.43
C VAL A 722 1.33 18.79 20.37
N GLN A 723 1.29 17.52 20.75
CA GLN A 723 0.87 16.43 19.87
C GLN A 723 -0.12 15.45 20.53
N CYS A 724 -1.02 14.92 19.71
CA CYS A 724 -1.95 13.84 20.07
C CYS A 724 -1.92 12.74 19.01
N VAL A 725 -1.85 11.47 19.40
CA VAL A 725 -1.96 10.35 18.45
C VAL A 725 -3.42 10.10 18.09
N LYS A 726 -3.74 10.04 16.80
CA LYS A 726 -5.11 9.96 16.23
C LYS A 726 -5.30 8.66 15.44
N SER A 727 -6.33 7.87 15.78
CA SER A 727 -6.65 6.63 15.06
C SER A 727 -8.12 6.23 15.19
N GLU A 728 -8.75 5.87 14.07
CA GLU A 728 -10.12 5.31 13.99
C GLU A 728 -11.23 6.10 14.72
N GLY A 729 -10.99 7.39 15.01
CA GLY A 729 -11.91 8.27 15.75
C GLY A 729 -11.53 8.50 17.22
N LEU A 730 -10.55 7.76 17.74
CA LEU A 730 -9.91 8.00 19.03
C LEU A 730 -8.75 9.01 18.89
N LEU A 731 -8.46 9.70 19.98
CA LEU A 731 -7.38 10.66 20.13
C LEU A 731 -6.76 10.45 21.53
N SER A 732 -5.43 10.45 21.64
CA SER A 732 -4.76 10.42 22.95
C SER A 732 -4.88 11.79 23.65
N GLY A 733 -4.61 11.82 24.95
CA GLY A 733 -4.30 13.09 25.62
C GLY A 733 -3.13 13.84 24.92
N PRO A 734 -3.10 15.18 24.99
CA PRO A 734 -2.00 15.98 24.44
C PRO A 734 -0.73 15.80 25.26
N LEU A 735 0.42 15.82 24.58
CA LEU A 735 1.75 15.87 25.19
C LEU A 735 2.57 16.97 24.52
N ALA A 736 3.41 17.67 25.29
CA ALA A 736 4.31 18.69 24.78
C ALA A 736 5.44 18.09 23.90
N VAL A 737 5.98 18.91 23.00
CA VAL A 737 7.09 18.57 22.09
C VAL A 737 8.16 19.65 22.19
N SER A 738 9.16 19.42 23.04
CA SER A 738 10.25 20.35 23.38
C SER A 738 11.53 20.16 22.54
N MET A 739 11.55 19.21 21.62
CA MET A 739 12.65 18.99 20.66
C MET A 739 12.10 18.39 19.35
N GLY A 740 12.90 18.52 18.29
CA GLY A 740 12.59 17.98 16.97
C GLY A 740 11.84 18.94 16.06
N VAL A 741 11.82 18.60 14.77
CA VAL A 741 11.04 19.28 13.72
C VAL A 741 9.87 18.38 13.28
N PRO A 742 8.62 18.88 13.20
CA PRO A 742 7.47 18.01 12.95
C PRO A 742 7.57 17.25 11.63
N GLN A 743 7.61 15.92 11.69
CA GLN A 743 7.64 15.02 10.52
C GLN A 743 6.34 15.15 9.69
N GLY A 744 6.30 16.12 8.78
CA GLY A 744 5.11 16.52 8.02
C GLY A 744 4.91 18.02 7.86
N SER A 745 5.70 18.85 8.56
CA SER A 745 5.87 20.29 8.23
C SER A 745 6.53 20.49 6.86
N ILE A 746 6.37 21.69 6.30
CA ILE A 746 7.09 22.17 5.10
C ILE A 746 8.48 22.68 5.50
N LEU A 747 8.59 23.38 6.65
CA LEU A 747 9.86 23.94 7.13
C LEU A 747 10.85 22.90 7.68
N GLY A 748 10.37 21.82 8.31
CA GLY A 748 11.22 20.86 9.01
C GLY A 748 12.40 20.28 8.19
N PRO A 749 12.19 19.86 6.92
CA PRO A 749 13.28 19.41 6.05
C PRO A 749 14.35 20.48 5.76
N THR A 750 13.94 21.74 5.57
CA THR A 750 14.84 22.87 5.32
C THR A 750 15.62 23.22 6.59
N LEU A 751 14.95 23.29 7.74
CA LEU A 751 15.58 23.54 9.04
C LEU A 751 16.52 22.41 9.47
N PHE A 752 16.19 21.14 9.19
CA PHE A 752 17.13 20.02 9.37
C PHE A 752 18.36 20.16 8.47
N SER A 753 18.17 20.62 7.23
CA SER A 753 19.28 20.89 6.30
C SER A 753 20.19 22.02 6.79
N VAL A 754 19.64 23.07 7.40
CA VAL A 754 20.43 24.12 8.09
C VAL A 754 21.20 23.52 9.27
N TYR A 755 20.54 22.71 10.09
CA TYR A 755 21.11 22.11 11.30
C TYR A 755 22.36 21.27 11.04
N ILE A 756 22.34 20.44 9.99
CA ILE A 756 23.41 19.49 9.65
C ILE A 756 24.46 20.04 8.66
N ASN A 757 24.22 21.20 8.03
CA ASN A 757 25.02 21.75 6.92
C ASN A 757 26.54 21.75 7.18
N GLU A 758 26.95 22.16 8.38
CA GLU A 758 28.37 22.33 8.73
C GLU A 758 29.09 21.03 9.10
N VAL A 759 28.38 19.91 9.28
CA VAL A 759 29.00 18.59 9.49
C VAL A 759 29.90 18.23 8.29
N ALA A 760 29.58 18.73 7.09
CA ALA A 760 30.42 18.58 5.91
C ALA A 760 31.84 19.16 6.06
N LEU A 761 32.04 20.16 6.93
CA LEU A 761 33.35 20.79 7.16
C LEU A 761 34.28 19.93 8.02
N ALA A 762 33.72 19.07 8.88
CA ALA A 762 34.47 18.18 9.77
C ALA A 762 34.98 16.90 9.08
N ALA A 763 34.77 16.73 7.77
CA ALA A 763 35.23 15.57 7.01
C ALA A 763 36.73 15.55 6.72
N GLY A 764 37.42 16.70 6.82
CA GLY A 764 38.87 16.80 6.62
C GLY A 764 39.30 16.38 5.20
N GLU A 765 40.26 15.46 5.13
CA GLU A 765 40.75 14.88 3.87
C GLU A 765 39.77 13.88 3.22
N SER A 766 38.76 13.41 3.97
CA SER A 766 37.78 12.45 3.45
C SER A 766 36.64 13.15 2.72
N LEU A 767 36.14 12.51 1.66
CA LEU A 767 34.98 12.99 0.93
C LEU A 767 33.70 12.65 1.70
N ILE A 768 32.74 13.57 1.69
CA ILE A 768 31.45 13.42 2.38
C ILE A 768 30.29 13.80 1.46
N HIS A 769 29.16 13.09 1.58
CA HIS A 769 27.91 13.44 0.90
C HIS A 769 26.73 13.35 1.87
N LEU A 770 25.97 14.45 2.01
CA LEU A 770 24.83 14.55 2.92
C LEU A 770 23.51 14.47 2.15
N TYR A 771 22.60 13.58 2.55
CA TYR A 771 21.25 13.47 1.99
C TYR A 771 20.22 13.30 3.12
N ALA A 772 19.76 14.42 3.69
CA ALA A 772 19.01 14.42 4.94
C ALA A 772 19.83 13.74 6.05
N ASP A 773 19.26 12.75 6.75
CA ASP A 773 19.93 11.94 7.76
C ASP A 773 20.86 10.85 7.18
N ASP A 774 20.69 10.44 5.91
CA ASP A 774 21.61 9.52 5.23
C ASP A 774 22.94 10.24 4.91
N THR A 775 24.02 9.88 5.60
CA THR A 775 25.37 10.43 5.38
C THR A 775 26.34 9.34 4.90
N ILE A 776 27.22 9.65 3.95
CA ILE A 776 28.37 8.80 3.59
C ILE A 776 29.66 9.58 3.73
N LEU A 777 30.65 8.97 4.37
CA LEU A 777 32.03 9.45 4.50
C LEU A 777 32.95 8.43 3.83
N TYR A 778 33.84 8.84 2.93
CA TYR A 778 34.66 7.93 2.13
C TYR A 778 36.02 8.50 1.75
N THR A 779 37.02 7.62 1.69
CA THR A 779 38.44 7.98 1.54
C THR A 779 39.11 7.02 0.57
N SER A 780 40.10 7.49 -0.21
CA SER A 780 40.83 6.63 -1.15
C SER A 780 42.30 7.01 -1.31
N GLY A 781 43.16 6.01 -1.47
CA GLY A 781 44.62 6.18 -1.49
C GLY A 781 45.36 4.88 -1.83
N PRO A 782 46.68 4.95 -2.12
CA PRO A 782 47.47 3.78 -2.52
C PRO A 782 47.74 2.80 -1.35
N SER A 783 47.77 3.29 -0.10
CA SER A 783 47.93 2.49 1.11
C SER A 783 46.58 2.29 1.81
N LEU A 784 46.24 1.04 2.12
CA LEU A 784 45.02 0.70 2.87
C LEU A 784 45.07 1.27 4.29
N ASP A 785 46.22 1.20 4.95
CA ASP A 785 46.39 1.65 6.34
C ASP A 785 46.19 3.17 6.47
N THR A 786 46.75 3.94 5.54
CA THR A 786 46.54 5.39 5.43
C THR A 786 45.07 5.73 5.16
N VAL A 787 44.41 4.96 4.28
CA VAL A 787 42.97 5.12 3.97
C VAL A 787 42.10 4.87 5.21
N LEU A 788 42.36 3.82 5.98
CA LEU A 788 41.60 3.51 7.19
C LEU A 788 41.90 4.50 8.32
N THR A 789 43.15 4.92 8.50
CA THR A 789 43.56 5.91 9.51
C THR A 789 42.91 7.28 9.23
N THR A 790 42.95 7.75 7.99
CA THR A 790 42.32 9.01 7.57
C THR A 790 40.80 8.94 7.71
N LEU A 791 40.19 7.80 7.31
CA LEU A 791 38.75 7.57 7.47
C LEU A 791 38.34 7.53 8.95
N GLN A 792 39.13 6.93 9.84
CA GLN A 792 38.88 6.92 11.28
C GLN A 792 38.99 8.33 11.89
N ALA A 793 40.03 9.10 11.54
CA ALA A 793 40.20 10.47 12.02
C ALA A 793 39.03 11.36 11.60
N SER A 794 38.63 11.26 10.33
CA SER A 794 37.47 11.96 9.78
C SER A 794 36.15 11.49 10.45
N PHE A 795 35.98 10.18 10.67
CA PHE A 795 34.80 9.63 11.34
C PHE A 795 34.71 10.06 12.81
N ASN A 796 35.84 10.23 13.50
CA ASN A 796 35.88 10.78 14.86
C ASN A 796 35.45 12.26 14.88
N ALA A 797 35.97 13.09 13.98
CA ALA A 797 35.57 14.50 13.85
C ALA A 797 34.08 14.66 13.50
N ILE A 798 33.55 13.80 12.64
CA ILE A 798 32.13 13.73 12.29
C ILE A 798 31.27 13.28 13.49
N GLN A 799 31.69 12.28 14.26
CA GLN A 799 31.00 11.87 15.50
C GLN A 799 31.00 12.97 16.58
N LEU A 800 32.11 13.69 16.75
CA LEU A 800 32.18 14.86 17.64
C LEU A 800 31.23 15.97 17.18
N SER A 801 31.14 16.21 15.87
CA SER A 801 30.20 17.17 15.28
C SER A 801 28.73 16.78 15.53
N PHE A 802 28.40 15.49 15.41
CA PHE A 802 27.05 15.00 15.77
C PHE A 802 26.76 15.13 17.27
N ARG A 803 27.74 14.84 18.16
CA ARG A 803 27.59 15.06 19.62
C ARG A 803 27.37 16.54 19.95
N GLY A 804 28.08 17.46 19.30
CA GLY A 804 27.86 18.91 19.42
C GLY A 804 26.49 19.38 18.92
N LEU A 805 25.90 18.66 17.96
CA LEU A 805 24.51 18.85 17.49
C LEU A 805 23.48 18.02 18.27
N GLN A 806 23.86 17.32 19.34
CA GLN A 806 23.01 16.41 20.12
C GLN A 806 22.33 15.30 19.28
N LEU A 807 22.93 14.93 18.14
CA LEU A 807 22.46 13.87 17.25
C LEU A 807 23.11 12.54 17.62
N LEU A 808 22.29 11.52 17.88
CA LEU A 808 22.75 10.20 18.30
C LEU A 808 23.08 9.30 17.11
N LEU A 809 24.30 8.76 17.07
CA LEU A 809 24.73 7.78 16.08
C LEU A 809 23.98 6.46 16.27
N ASN A 810 23.42 5.89 15.20
CA ASN A 810 22.86 4.54 15.23
C ASN A 810 23.91 3.52 14.80
N THR A 811 24.70 3.04 15.76
CA THR A 811 25.75 2.03 15.57
C THR A 811 25.24 0.77 14.88
N SER A 812 23.99 0.36 15.15
CA SER A 812 23.40 -0.85 14.56
C SER A 812 23.15 -0.75 13.04
N LYS A 813 22.96 0.46 12.49
CA LYS A 813 22.72 0.71 11.05
C LYS A 813 23.87 1.44 10.34
N THR A 814 24.80 2.02 11.10
CA THR A 814 26.07 2.53 10.59
C THR A 814 26.97 1.34 10.21
N LYS A 815 27.58 1.36 9.02
CA LYS A 815 28.37 0.24 8.48
C LYS A 815 29.59 0.73 7.70
N CYS A 816 30.67 -0.05 7.74
CA CYS A 816 31.83 0.19 6.89
C CYS A 816 31.80 -0.72 5.65
N MET A 817 32.38 -0.26 4.53
CA MET A 817 32.57 -1.05 3.32
C MET A 817 33.92 -0.72 2.69
N LEU A 818 34.74 -1.75 2.43
CA LEU A 818 35.94 -1.64 1.61
C LEU A 818 35.58 -1.98 0.15
N PHE A 819 35.69 -1.00 -0.74
CA PHE A 819 35.56 -1.22 -2.18
C PHE A 819 36.87 -1.79 -2.73
N ASN A 820 36.89 -3.09 -3.03
CA ASN A 820 38.03 -3.76 -3.64
C ASN A 820 37.59 -4.77 -4.71
N ARG A 821 38.23 -4.69 -5.88
CA ARG A 821 37.99 -5.56 -7.04
C ARG A 821 39.26 -6.07 -7.73
N SER A 822 40.43 -5.47 -7.46
CA SER A 822 41.66 -5.70 -8.22
C SER A 822 42.95 -5.68 -7.38
N LEU A 823 42.86 -5.27 -6.11
CA LEU A 823 43.97 -5.32 -5.16
C LEU A 823 43.85 -6.62 -4.32
N PRO A 824 44.95 -7.15 -3.75
CA PRO A 824 44.88 -8.27 -2.83
C PRO A 824 43.86 -8.05 -1.71
N ALA A 825 43.23 -9.14 -1.24
CA ALA A 825 42.46 -9.06 0.01
C ALA A 825 43.46 -8.86 1.17
N PRO A 826 43.23 -7.90 2.08
CA PRO A 826 44.12 -7.68 3.21
C PRO A 826 44.09 -8.88 4.17
N THR A 827 45.26 -9.33 4.61
CA THR A 827 45.42 -10.46 5.54
C THR A 827 44.90 -10.15 6.94
N ARG A 828 44.94 -8.88 7.34
CA ARG A 828 44.28 -8.32 8.52
C ARG A 828 43.72 -6.95 8.14
N LEU A 829 42.47 -6.69 8.52
CA LEU A 829 41.79 -5.42 8.30
C LEU A 829 41.68 -4.69 9.64
N SER A 830 42.07 -3.42 9.70
CA SER A 830 41.89 -2.60 10.90
C SER A 830 40.41 -2.24 11.07
N ASN A 831 39.86 -2.39 12.27
CA ASN A 831 38.47 -2.04 12.52
C ASN A 831 38.30 -0.53 12.62
N ILE A 832 37.27 0.00 11.96
CA ILE A 832 36.81 1.37 12.20
C ILE A 832 35.92 1.34 13.44
N THR A 833 36.23 2.15 14.44
CA THR A 833 35.55 2.18 15.73
C THR A 833 34.73 3.45 15.93
N THR A 834 33.73 3.38 16.80
CA THR A 834 33.05 4.57 17.34
C THR A 834 33.88 5.23 18.45
N LEU A 835 33.55 6.48 18.79
CA LEU A 835 34.12 7.17 19.97
C LEU A 835 33.88 6.41 21.29
N ASP A 836 32.91 5.49 21.32
CA ASP A 836 32.57 4.64 22.46
C ASP A 836 33.24 3.24 22.38
N GLY A 837 34.28 3.10 21.55
CA GLY A 837 35.08 1.88 21.42
C GLY A 837 34.37 0.69 20.75
N SER A 838 33.19 0.89 20.15
CA SER A 838 32.46 -0.18 19.46
C SER A 838 32.91 -0.30 18.00
N ASP A 839 33.29 -1.51 17.57
CA ASP A 839 33.61 -1.82 16.19
C ASP A 839 32.42 -1.63 15.23
N LEU A 840 32.66 -1.05 14.05
CA LEU A 840 31.70 -1.04 12.96
C LEU A 840 31.74 -2.35 12.17
N GLU A 841 30.55 -2.92 11.92
CA GLU A 841 30.40 -4.07 11.02
C GLU A 841 30.79 -3.69 9.58
N TYR A 842 31.80 -4.40 9.04
CA TYR A 842 32.13 -4.39 7.62
C TYR A 842 31.13 -5.21 6.81
N VAL A 843 30.57 -4.63 5.74
CA VAL A 843 29.56 -5.29 4.90
C VAL A 843 29.94 -5.31 3.42
N ASP A 844 29.73 -6.45 2.77
CA ASP A 844 29.87 -6.58 1.30
C ASP A 844 28.76 -5.88 0.52
N ASN A 845 27.62 -5.57 1.16
CA ASN A 845 26.41 -5.04 0.53
C ASN A 845 25.72 -4.00 1.41
N TYR A 846 25.47 -2.79 0.90
CA TYR A 846 24.76 -1.72 1.62
C TYR A 846 23.71 -1.05 0.72
N LYS A 847 22.64 -0.49 1.31
CA LYS A 847 21.49 0.06 0.58
C LYS A 847 21.46 1.59 0.57
N TYR A 848 22.48 2.21 -0.04
CA TYR A 848 22.60 3.67 -0.12
C TYR A 848 21.55 4.33 -1.03
N LEU A 849 20.83 5.33 -0.50
CA LEU A 849 19.81 6.16 -1.17
C LEU A 849 18.80 5.37 -2.05
N GLY A 850 18.47 4.14 -1.64
CA GLY A 850 17.50 3.26 -2.31
C GLY A 850 18.09 2.26 -3.31
N VAL A 851 19.34 2.47 -3.76
CA VAL A 851 20.11 1.50 -4.57
C VAL A 851 20.82 0.52 -3.63
N TRP A 852 21.18 -0.67 -4.13
CA TRP A 852 22.05 -1.60 -3.39
C TRP A 852 23.43 -1.55 -4.04
N LEU A 853 24.41 -1.07 -3.29
CA LEU A 853 25.82 -1.11 -3.66
C LEU A 853 26.45 -2.37 -3.06
N ASP A 854 27.39 -2.96 -3.79
CA ASP A 854 28.25 -4.04 -3.31
C ASP A 854 29.72 -3.64 -3.43
N CYS A 855 30.58 -4.23 -2.60
CA CYS A 855 32.02 -3.95 -2.52
C CYS A 855 32.78 -4.06 -3.86
N LYS A 856 32.21 -4.77 -4.85
CA LYS A 856 32.74 -4.96 -6.20
C LYS A 856 31.98 -4.18 -7.27
N LEU A 857 30.95 -3.40 -6.92
CA LEU A 857 30.09 -2.63 -7.84
C LEU A 857 29.52 -3.49 -8.98
N SER A 858 29.02 -4.68 -8.65
CA SER A 858 28.39 -5.62 -9.60
C SER A 858 26.89 -5.40 -9.78
N PHE A 859 26.23 -4.75 -8.81
CA PHE A 859 24.78 -4.54 -8.69
C PHE A 859 23.95 -5.85 -8.71
N GLN A 860 24.58 -7.02 -8.52
CA GLN A 860 23.85 -8.29 -8.56
C GLN A 860 22.79 -8.36 -7.44
N THR A 861 23.06 -7.82 -6.26
CA THR A 861 22.07 -7.73 -5.17
C THR A 861 20.93 -6.76 -5.51
N HIS A 862 21.23 -5.60 -6.11
CA HIS A 862 20.21 -4.66 -6.57
C HIS A 862 19.27 -5.29 -7.60
N ILE A 863 19.82 -5.94 -8.62
CA ILE A 863 19.05 -6.56 -9.70
C ILE A 863 18.20 -7.73 -9.18
N LYS A 864 18.70 -8.57 -8.26
CA LYS A 864 17.90 -9.60 -7.57
C LYS A 864 16.72 -8.98 -6.82
N HIS A 865 16.95 -7.88 -6.10
CA HIS A 865 15.90 -7.16 -5.36
C HIS A 865 14.85 -6.54 -6.29
N LEU A 866 15.27 -5.88 -7.39
CA LEU A 866 14.37 -5.36 -8.42
C LEU A 866 13.51 -6.47 -9.04
N GLN A 867 14.12 -7.58 -9.47
CA GLN A 867 13.40 -8.74 -10.00
C GLN A 867 12.34 -9.26 -9.01
N SER A 868 12.68 -9.38 -7.72
CA SER A 868 11.75 -9.86 -6.69
C SER A 868 10.56 -8.91 -6.51
N LYS A 869 10.85 -7.61 -6.38
CA LYS A 869 9.86 -6.52 -6.23
C LYS A 869 8.91 -6.46 -7.44
N VAL A 870 9.45 -6.59 -8.66
CA VAL A 870 8.67 -6.61 -9.92
C VAL A 870 7.87 -7.91 -10.05
N LYS A 871 8.46 -9.10 -9.82
CA LYS A 871 7.74 -10.39 -9.87
C LYS A 871 6.57 -10.45 -8.89
N SER A 872 6.72 -9.89 -7.69
CA SER A 872 5.63 -9.74 -6.70
C SER A 872 4.45 -8.94 -7.27
N ARG A 873 4.72 -7.76 -7.85
CA ARG A 873 3.70 -6.90 -8.48
C ARG A 873 3.04 -7.57 -9.70
N ILE A 874 3.84 -8.11 -10.61
CA ILE A 874 3.38 -8.83 -11.81
C ILE A 874 2.49 -10.03 -11.41
N GLY A 875 2.84 -10.75 -10.34
CA GLY A 875 2.01 -11.84 -9.80
C GLY A 875 0.62 -11.38 -9.36
N PHE A 876 0.51 -10.24 -8.66
CA PHE A 876 -0.79 -9.65 -8.29
C PHE A 876 -1.61 -9.23 -9.52
N LEU A 877 -0.95 -8.62 -10.51
CA LEU A 877 -1.57 -8.21 -11.78
C LEU A 877 -2.11 -9.41 -12.55
N PHE A 878 -1.32 -10.48 -12.74
CA PHE A 878 -1.77 -11.69 -13.43
C PHE A 878 -2.92 -12.41 -12.70
N ARG A 879 -2.93 -12.45 -11.35
CA ARG A 879 -4.06 -13.03 -10.58
C ARG A 879 -5.38 -12.29 -10.84
N ASN A 880 -5.33 -10.99 -11.11
CA ASN A 880 -6.51 -10.17 -11.41
C ASN A 880 -6.65 -9.86 -12.93
N LYS A 881 -5.96 -10.58 -13.84
CA LYS A 881 -5.86 -10.23 -15.28
C LYS A 881 -7.20 -10.10 -16.03
N ALA A 882 -8.26 -10.73 -15.52
CA ALA A 882 -9.61 -10.68 -16.08
C ALA A 882 -10.38 -9.39 -15.70
N SER A 883 -10.00 -8.74 -14.60
CA SER A 883 -10.63 -7.54 -14.01
C SER A 883 -10.25 -6.23 -14.68
N PHE A 884 -9.31 -6.25 -15.62
CA PHE A 884 -8.75 -5.04 -16.25
C PHE A 884 -9.16 -4.92 -17.72
N THR A 885 -9.40 -3.69 -18.17
CA THR A 885 -9.40 -3.34 -19.61
C THR A 885 -7.96 -3.29 -20.15
N HIS A 886 -7.75 -3.32 -21.47
CA HIS A 886 -6.40 -3.24 -22.03
C HIS A 886 -5.69 -1.93 -21.65
N ALA A 887 -6.39 -0.78 -21.77
CA ALA A 887 -5.89 0.51 -21.30
C ALA A 887 -5.52 0.50 -19.81
N ALA A 888 -6.34 -0.11 -18.94
CA ALA A 888 -6.02 -0.22 -17.52
C ALA A 888 -4.76 -1.06 -17.26
N LYS A 889 -4.53 -2.15 -18.02
CA LYS A 889 -3.29 -2.94 -17.93
C LYS A 889 -2.05 -2.14 -18.34
N HIS A 890 -2.13 -1.44 -19.47
CA HIS A 890 -1.08 -0.58 -19.99
C HIS A 890 -0.70 0.49 -18.96
N THR A 891 -1.70 1.23 -18.44
CA THR A 891 -1.52 2.23 -17.37
C THR A 891 -0.97 1.63 -16.08
N LEU A 892 -1.43 0.45 -15.64
CA LEU A 892 -0.92 -0.22 -14.45
C LEU A 892 0.57 -0.55 -14.56
N VAL A 893 1.02 -1.08 -15.69
CA VAL A 893 2.45 -1.40 -15.88
C VAL A 893 3.28 -0.12 -16.01
N LYS A 894 2.80 0.87 -16.80
CA LYS A 894 3.46 2.18 -16.96
C LYS A 894 3.62 2.94 -15.64
N LEU A 895 2.69 2.80 -14.69
CA LEU A 895 2.71 3.54 -13.42
C LEU A 895 3.09 2.71 -12.17
N THR A 896 3.16 1.38 -12.24
CA THR A 896 3.55 0.53 -11.07
C THR A 896 4.75 -0.38 -11.31
N ILE A 897 5.16 -0.63 -12.55
CA ILE A 897 6.30 -1.50 -12.88
C ILE A 897 7.46 -0.69 -13.42
N LEU A 898 7.25 0.19 -14.42
CA LEU A 898 8.33 1.02 -14.96
C LEU A 898 9.03 1.84 -13.87
N PRO A 899 8.34 2.60 -12.99
CA PRO A 899 9.01 3.41 -11.95
C PRO A 899 9.77 2.59 -10.89
N ILE A 900 9.62 1.26 -10.87
CA ILE A 900 10.44 0.36 -10.04
C ILE A 900 11.76 0.01 -10.73
N LEU A 901 11.76 -0.09 -12.07
CA LEU A 901 12.95 -0.33 -12.88
C LEU A 901 13.73 0.97 -13.11
N ASP A 902 13.03 2.07 -13.38
CA ASP A 902 13.61 3.38 -13.72
C ASP A 902 14.40 4.03 -12.56
N PHE A 903 14.03 3.74 -11.32
CA PHE A 903 14.67 4.37 -10.15
C PHE A 903 16.12 3.91 -10.00
N GLY A 904 17.06 4.82 -10.28
CA GLY A 904 18.51 4.54 -10.22
C GLY A 904 19.04 3.78 -11.44
N ASP A 905 18.32 3.75 -12.55
CA ASP A 905 18.70 2.97 -13.74
C ASP A 905 19.97 3.47 -14.44
N VAL A 906 20.22 4.77 -14.40
CA VAL A 906 21.50 5.40 -14.78
C VAL A 906 22.67 5.02 -13.85
N ILE A 907 22.42 4.60 -12.61
CA ILE A 907 23.46 4.16 -11.66
C ILE A 907 23.83 2.70 -11.96
N TYR A 908 22.82 1.82 -12.04
CA TYR A 908 23.06 0.40 -12.32
C TYR A 908 23.31 0.08 -13.81
N LYS A 909 23.32 1.09 -14.70
CA LYS A 909 23.75 0.99 -16.12
C LYS A 909 25.06 0.23 -16.29
N ILE A 910 25.99 0.37 -15.33
CA ILE A 910 27.33 -0.23 -15.37
C ILE A 910 27.37 -1.72 -14.96
N ALA A 911 26.23 -2.32 -14.60
CA ALA A 911 26.13 -3.76 -14.39
C ALA A 911 26.26 -4.52 -15.73
N SER A 912 26.79 -5.75 -15.70
CA SER A 912 27.00 -6.52 -16.94
C SER A 912 25.68 -6.82 -17.66
N ASN A 913 25.73 -6.93 -19.00
CA ASN A 913 24.56 -7.28 -19.83
C ASN A 913 23.92 -8.61 -19.36
N THR A 914 24.72 -9.59 -18.92
CA THR A 914 24.24 -10.85 -18.32
C THR A 914 23.42 -10.68 -17.04
N LEU A 915 23.53 -9.55 -16.34
CA LEU A 915 22.67 -9.17 -15.22
C LEU A 915 21.51 -8.27 -15.67
N LEU A 916 21.73 -7.31 -16.57
CA LEU A 916 20.68 -6.44 -17.09
C LEU A 916 19.58 -7.24 -17.82
N ASN A 917 19.94 -8.25 -18.61
CA ASN A 917 18.99 -9.14 -19.29
C ASN A 917 18.06 -9.89 -18.30
N LYS A 918 18.44 -10.03 -17.02
CA LYS A 918 17.59 -10.59 -15.97
C LYS A 918 16.42 -9.65 -15.62
N LEU A 919 16.56 -8.34 -15.86
CA LEU A 919 15.47 -7.36 -15.76
C LEU A 919 14.55 -7.41 -17.00
N ASP A 920 15.13 -7.54 -18.19
CA ASP A 920 14.35 -7.64 -19.43
C ASP A 920 13.37 -8.83 -19.39
N ALA A 921 13.79 -10.00 -18.87
CA ALA A 921 12.90 -11.14 -18.66
C ALA A 921 11.66 -10.85 -17.76
N VAL A 922 11.74 -9.92 -16.80
CA VAL A 922 10.56 -9.51 -16.00
C VAL A 922 9.77 -8.38 -16.66
N TYR A 923 10.42 -7.50 -17.43
CA TYR A 923 9.74 -6.50 -18.25
C TYR A 923 8.93 -7.14 -19.38
N HIS A 924 9.50 -8.11 -20.09
CA HIS A 924 8.84 -8.98 -21.07
C HIS A 924 7.62 -9.71 -20.51
N SER A 925 7.62 -10.05 -19.21
CA SER A 925 6.46 -10.62 -18.52
C SER A 925 5.38 -9.56 -18.26
N ALA A 926 5.76 -8.33 -17.93
CA ALA A 926 4.84 -7.20 -17.78
C ALA A 926 4.22 -6.78 -19.12
N ILE A 927 4.97 -6.82 -20.23
CA ILE A 927 4.44 -6.55 -21.57
C ILE A 927 3.41 -7.64 -21.96
N ARG A 928 3.75 -8.93 -21.82
CA ARG A 928 2.81 -10.04 -22.06
C ARG A 928 1.55 -9.97 -21.19
N PHE A 929 1.61 -9.38 -19.99
CA PHE A 929 0.40 -9.08 -19.20
C PHE A 929 -0.53 -8.09 -19.91
N VAL A 930 0.01 -7.06 -20.58
CA VAL A 930 -0.74 -6.05 -21.35
C VAL A 930 -1.27 -6.63 -22.67
N THR A 931 -0.37 -7.11 -23.52
CA THR A 931 -0.65 -7.57 -24.90
C THR A 931 -1.39 -8.90 -24.95
N LYS A 932 -1.27 -9.74 -23.91
CA LYS A 932 -1.68 -11.17 -23.87
C LYS A 932 -0.85 -12.09 -24.80
N ALA A 933 0.22 -11.60 -25.41
CA ALA A 933 0.97 -12.36 -26.42
C ALA A 933 1.56 -13.68 -25.86
N PRO A 934 1.66 -14.75 -26.69
CA PRO A 934 2.25 -16.04 -26.31
C PRO A 934 3.63 -15.96 -25.66
N TYR A 935 4.02 -17.00 -24.93
CA TYR A 935 5.37 -17.09 -24.36
C TYR A 935 6.46 -17.06 -25.45
N THR A 936 6.21 -17.72 -26.58
CA THR A 936 7.11 -17.82 -27.74
C THR A 936 7.26 -16.53 -28.57
N THR A 937 6.41 -15.51 -28.38
CA THR A 937 6.46 -14.24 -29.12
C THR A 937 7.85 -13.61 -29.03
N HIS A 938 8.39 -13.12 -30.15
CA HIS A 938 9.71 -12.50 -30.16
C HIS A 938 9.68 -11.14 -29.43
N HIS A 939 10.83 -10.75 -28.89
CA HIS A 939 10.88 -9.61 -27.97
C HIS A 939 10.70 -8.26 -28.67
N CYS A 940 11.09 -8.17 -29.94
CA CYS A 940 10.82 -7.02 -30.80
C CYS A 940 9.31 -6.80 -31.03
N ASP A 941 8.57 -7.86 -31.37
CA ASP A 941 7.11 -7.81 -31.55
C ASP A 941 6.39 -7.34 -30.28
N LEU A 942 6.88 -7.75 -29.10
CA LEU A 942 6.33 -7.30 -27.82
C LEU A 942 6.49 -5.78 -27.62
N TYR A 943 7.63 -5.21 -28.00
CA TYR A 943 7.88 -3.77 -27.94
C TYR A 943 6.94 -3.02 -28.91
N ALA A 944 6.80 -3.51 -30.14
CA ALA A 944 5.87 -2.95 -31.14
C ALA A 944 4.40 -3.03 -30.68
N LEU A 945 3.93 -4.20 -30.23
CA LEU A 945 2.56 -4.45 -29.76
C LEU A 945 2.14 -3.65 -28.51
N VAL A 946 3.08 -3.00 -27.83
CA VAL A 946 2.80 -2.18 -26.63
C VAL A 946 3.22 -0.71 -26.79
N GLY A 947 3.94 -0.37 -27.87
CA GLY A 947 4.46 0.98 -28.12
C GLY A 947 5.49 1.46 -27.10
N TRP A 948 6.31 0.56 -26.54
CA TRP A 948 7.36 0.91 -25.57
C TRP A 948 8.75 0.41 -26.01
N PRO A 949 9.82 1.18 -25.77
CA PRO A 949 11.19 0.78 -26.09
C PRO A 949 11.72 -0.33 -25.19
N SER A 950 12.84 -0.94 -25.58
CA SER A 950 13.59 -1.87 -24.72
C SER A 950 14.07 -1.20 -23.41
N LEU A 951 14.40 -1.98 -22.36
CA LEU A 951 15.02 -1.38 -21.18
C LEU A 951 16.42 -0.81 -21.47
N HIS A 952 17.11 -1.29 -22.51
CA HIS A 952 18.41 -0.74 -22.91
C HIS A 952 18.25 0.68 -23.44
N THR A 953 17.45 0.85 -24.50
CA THR A 953 17.12 2.14 -25.12
C THR A 953 16.54 3.11 -24.08
N ARG A 954 15.71 2.62 -23.15
CA ARG A 954 15.15 3.40 -22.04
C ARG A 954 16.21 3.91 -21.07
N ARG A 955 17.14 3.05 -20.61
CA ARG A 955 18.27 3.46 -19.75
C ARG A 955 19.18 4.45 -20.46
N GLN A 956 19.47 4.23 -21.73
CA GLN A 956 20.27 5.13 -22.57
C GLN A 956 19.60 6.50 -22.74
N THR A 957 18.29 6.53 -22.96
CA THR A 957 17.47 7.76 -23.00
C THR A 957 17.59 8.53 -21.67
N HIS A 958 17.42 7.86 -20.53
CA HIS A 958 17.56 8.49 -19.22
C HIS A 958 18.99 8.97 -18.93
N TRP A 959 20.01 8.23 -19.38
CA TRP A 959 21.43 8.59 -19.26
C TRP A 959 21.75 9.87 -20.04
N LEU A 960 21.36 9.93 -21.31
CA LEU A 960 21.53 11.11 -22.16
C LEU A 960 20.72 12.31 -21.64
N HIS A 961 19.55 12.09 -21.02
CA HIS A 961 18.83 13.15 -20.30
C HIS A 961 19.57 13.66 -19.04
N VAL A 962 20.37 12.84 -18.36
CA VAL A 962 21.21 13.32 -17.23
C VAL A 962 22.34 14.18 -17.79
N ILE A 963 23.07 13.68 -18.80
CA ILE A 963 24.18 14.42 -19.42
C ILE A 963 23.71 15.76 -19.97
N TYR A 964 22.59 15.80 -20.71
CA TYR A 964 22.08 17.07 -21.26
C TYR A 964 21.62 18.05 -20.18
N LYS A 965 21.08 17.57 -19.05
CA LYS A 965 20.82 18.44 -17.90
C LYS A 965 22.12 18.99 -17.29
N THR A 966 23.20 18.21 -17.27
CA THR A 966 24.53 18.67 -16.84
C THR A 966 25.00 19.85 -17.69
N LEU A 967 24.89 19.75 -19.02
CA LEU A 967 25.26 20.85 -19.93
C LEU A 967 24.38 22.08 -19.79
N LEU A 968 23.10 21.91 -19.42
CA LEU A 968 22.18 23.02 -19.12
C LEU A 968 22.32 23.59 -17.70
N GLY A 969 23.25 23.12 -16.87
CA GLY A 969 23.37 23.51 -15.46
C GLY A 969 22.20 23.08 -14.57
N LYS A 970 21.37 22.11 -15.02
CA LYS A 970 20.15 21.64 -14.34
C LYS A 970 20.38 20.37 -13.49
N VAL A 971 21.59 20.25 -12.96
CA VAL A 971 22.05 19.24 -11.99
C VAL A 971 22.96 19.93 -10.97
N PRO A 972 23.26 19.29 -9.81
CA PRO A 972 24.12 19.90 -8.80
C PRO A 972 25.53 20.22 -9.33
N PRO A 973 26.18 21.29 -8.84
CA PRO A 973 27.52 21.70 -9.31
C PRO A 973 28.58 20.60 -9.27
N TYR A 974 28.49 19.67 -8.32
CA TYR A 974 29.41 18.53 -8.19
C TYR A 974 29.30 17.47 -9.28
N LEU A 975 28.26 17.48 -10.12
CA LEU A 975 28.19 16.70 -11.37
C LEU A 975 28.53 17.57 -12.58
N SER A 976 28.17 18.85 -12.56
CA SER A 976 28.53 19.82 -13.61
C SER A 976 30.05 19.96 -13.75
N SER A 977 30.79 19.97 -12.64
CA SER A 977 32.26 20.03 -12.64
C SER A 977 32.98 18.76 -13.12
N LEU A 978 32.24 17.65 -13.34
CA LEU A 978 32.80 16.40 -13.90
C LEU A 978 32.77 16.36 -15.44
N VAL A 979 32.21 17.38 -16.10
CA VAL A 979 32.00 17.40 -17.55
C VAL A 979 32.41 18.75 -18.12
N THR A 980 33.44 18.76 -18.96
CA THR A 980 33.99 19.97 -19.58
C THR A 980 33.65 20.01 -21.07
N ILE A 981 33.07 21.11 -21.54
CA ILE A 981 32.87 21.37 -22.98
C ILE A 981 34.24 21.61 -23.62
N ALA A 982 34.52 20.90 -24.71
CA ALA A 982 35.78 21.04 -25.43
C ALA A 982 35.85 22.39 -26.15
N SER A 983 36.95 23.11 -25.97
CA SER A 983 37.30 24.31 -26.74
C SER A 983 38.32 23.92 -27.80
N PRO A 984 37.92 23.67 -29.07
CA PRO A 984 38.81 23.16 -30.10
C PRO A 984 39.80 24.22 -30.58
N THR A 985 41.09 23.92 -30.50
CA THR A 985 42.20 24.82 -30.87
C THR A 985 42.43 24.95 -32.38
N CYS A 986 41.76 24.15 -33.20
CA CYS A 986 41.86 24.17 -34.66
C CYS A 986 40.49 24.00 -35.31
N SER A 987 40.21 24.83 -36.33
CA SER A 987 38.90 24.88 -36.98
C SER A 987 38.72 23.70 -37.95
N THR A 988 37.76 22.84 -37.67
CA THR A 988 37.43 21.64 -38.45
C THR A 988 35.92 21.54 -38.61
N ARG A 989 35.41 20.75 -39.57
CA ARG A 989 33.95 20.59 -39.75
C ARG A 989 33.24 19.99 -38.52
N SER A 990 33.99 19.33 -37.63
CA SER A 990 33.53 18.81 -36.33
C SER A 990 33.68 19.80 -35.17
N SER A 991 34.50 20.86 -35.29
CA SER A 991 34.74 21.83 -34.21
C SER A 991 33.59 22.82 -33.98
N ARG A 992 32.49 22.68 -34.73
CA ARG A 992 31.26 23.49 -34.58
C ARG A 992 30.25 22.89 -33.61
N TYR A 993 30.34 21.59 -33.33
CA TYR A 993 29.38 20.89 -32.49
C TYR A 993 29.84 20.84 -31.02
N ILE A 994 28.88 20.89 -30.10
CA ILE A 994 29.12 20.86 -28.65
C ILE A 994 29.68 19.48 -28.27
N SER A 995 31.01 19.36 -28.20
CA SER A 995 31.73 18.16 -27.81
C SER A 995 32.31 18.29 -26.40
N LEU A 996 32.63 17.16 -25.77
CA LEU A 996 33.08 17.08 -24.38
C LEU A 996 34.51 16.50 -24.29
N VAL A 997 35.31 17.05 -23.38
CA VAL A 997 36.66 16.54 -23.11
C VAL A 997 36.53 15.15 -22.47
N THR A 998 37.00 14.12 -23.16
CA THR A 998 37.00 12.75 -22.64
C THR A 998 38.29 12.50 -21.86
N PRO A 999 38.24 12.22 -20.54
CA PRO A 999 39.44 12.01 -19.72
C PRO A 999 40.16 10.70 -20.08
N LYS A 1000 41.46 10.62 -19.78
CA LYS A 1000 42.22 9.36 -19.88
C LYS A 1000 41.84 8.42 -18.72
N THR A 1001 41.79 7.12 -19.00
CA THR A 1001 41.47 6.05 -18.03
C THR A 1001 42.43 4.88 -18.20
N ASN A 1002 42.94 4.32 -17.11
CA ASN A 1002 43.92 3.24 -17.12
C ASN A 1002 43.28 1.84 -17.25
N SER A 1003 41.99 1.70 -16.96
CA SER A 1003 41.28 0.42 -16.89
C SER A 1003 39.88 0.49 -17.51
N PHE A 1004 39.27 -0.68 -17.69
CA PHE A 1004 37.85 -0.79 -18.06
C PHE A 1004 36.93 -0.14 -17.01
N PHE A 1005 37.28 -0.14 -15.72
CA PHE A 1005 36.44 0.42 -14.66
C PHE A 1005 36.47 1.96 -14.63
N GLY A 1006 37.59 2.59 -14.99
CA GLY A 1006 37.64 4.03 -15.20
C GLY A 1006 36.69 4.48 -16.32
N ARG A 1007 36.51 3.68 -17.37
CA ARG A 1007 35.54 3.97 -18.45
C ARG A 1007 34.08 3.90 -18.01
N LEU A 1008 33.79 3.32 -16.84
CA LEU A 1008 32.45 3.28 -16.24
C LEU A 1008 32.18 4.50 -15.33
N SER A 1009 33.20 5.33 -15.04
CA SER A 1009 33.02 6.58 -14.30
C SER A 1009 32.09 7.54 -15.05
N PHE A 1010 31.40 8.42 -14.32
CA PHE A 1010 30.50 9.42 -14.94
C PHE A 1010 31.29 10.35 -15.87
N GLN A 1011 32.41 10.90 -15.40
CA GLN A 1011 33.27 11.80 -16.18
C GLN A 1011 33.74 11.20 -17.53
N PHE A 1012 33.99 9.88 -17.61
CA PHE A 1012 34.32 9.22 -18.88
C PHE A 1012 33.08 8.88 -19.70
N SER A 1013 32.14 8.11 -19.15
CA SER A 1013 31.01 7.59 -19.93
C SER A 1013 30.03 8.69 -20.34
N ALA A 1014 29.96 9.82 -19.62
CA ALA A 1014 29.19 10.98 -20.03
C ALA A 1014 29.79 11.65 -21.27
N ALA A 1015 31.11 11.92 -21.24
CA ALA A 1015 31.81 12.54 -22.36
C ALA A 1015 31.80 11.63 -23.61
N ASN A 1016 32.10 10.34 -23.42
CA ASN A 1016 32.07 9.33 -24.49
C ASN A 1016 30.68 9.22 -25.14
N ASP A 1017 29.64 8.90 -24.37
CA ASP A 1017 28.32 8.58 -24.93
C ASP A 1017 27.65 9.81 -25.55
N TRP A 1018 28.01 11.02 -25.10
CA TRP A 1018 27.59 12.28 -25.73
C TRP A 1018 28.35 12.58 -27.02
N ASN A 1019 29.67 12.39 -27.06
CA ASN A 1019 30.47 12.59 -28.26
C ASN A 1019 30.07 11.63 -29.39
N GLU A 1020 29.65 10.41 -29.04
CA GLU A 1020 29.02 9.48 -29.99
C GLU A 1020 27.66 10.00 -30.48
N LEU A 1021 26.77 10.45 -29.59
CA LEU A 1021 25.47 11.05 -29.96
C LEU A 1021 25.65 12.28 -30.88
N GLN A 1022 26.68 13.09 -30.69
CA GLN A 1022 26.90 14.29 -31.51
C GLN A 1022 27.26 13.98 -32.97
N LYS A 1023 27.68 12.75 -33.30
CA LYS A 1023 27.90 12.34 -34.70
C LYS A 1023 26.60 12.34 -35.50
N SER A 1024 25.47 11.99 -34.88
CA SER A 1024 24.13 12.04 -35.47
C SER A 1024 23.38 13.34 -35.14
N LEU A 1025 23.52 13.88 -33.93
CA LEU A 1025 22.70 14.99 -33.43
C LEU A 1025 23.20 16.38 -33.83
N LYS A 1026 24.53 16.57 -33.98
CA LYS A 1026 25.17 17.77 -34.55
C LYS A 1026 24.66 19.11 -34.00
N LEU A 1027 24.53 19.24 -32.67
CA LEU A 1027 24.11 20.49 -32.04
C LEU A 1027 25.26 21.49 -31.98
N GLU A 1028 25.09 22.63 -32.65
CA GLU A 1028 25.99 23.80 -32.52
C GLU A 1028 25.63 24.66 -31.28
N THR A 1029 24.37 24.63 -30.82
CA THR A 1029 23.87 25.43 -29.68
C THR A 1029 23.00 24.60 -28.72
N LEU A 1030 22.99 24.95 -27.43
CA LEU A 1030 22.12 24.32 -26.42
C LEU A 1030 20.65 24.74 -26.61
N ILE A 1031 19.81 23.81 -27.06
CA ILE A 1031 18.36 23.95 -27.24
C ILE A 1031 17.58 23.64 -25.95
N SER A 1032 16.27 23.91 -25.94
CA SER A 1032 15.42 23.59 -24.78
C SER A 1032 15.46 22.09 -24.42
N LEU A 1033 15.35 21.77 -23.11
CA LEU A 1033 15.26 20.38 -22.63
C LEU A 1033 14.06 19.62 -23.20
N THR A 1034 13.01 20.32 -23.66
CA THR A 1034 11.85 19.70 -24.31
C THR A 1034 12.17 19.37 -25.77
N SER A 1035 12.83 20.29 -26.49
CA SER A 1035 13.28 20.11 -27.88
C SER A 1035 14.29 18.95 -28.00
N PHE A 1036 15.28 18.90 -27.10
CA PHE A 1036 16.26 17.81 -27.05
C PHE A 1036 15.61 16.44 -26.82
N LYS A 1037 14.59 16.35 -25.96
CA LYS A 1037 13.82 15.10 -25.75
C LYS A 1037 13.10 14.62 -27.00
N HIS A 1038 12.60 15.55 -27.82
CA HIS A 1038 11.93 15.23 -29.08
C HIS A 1038 12.93 14.61 -30.06
N GLN A 1039 14.00 15.34 -30.38
CA GLN A 1039 15.07 14.89 -31.28
C GLN A 1039 15.71 13.58 -30.81
N LEU A 1040 15.95 13.41 -29.50
CA LEU A 1040 16.49 12.16 -28.96
C LEU A 1040 15.50 11.00 -29.08
N SER A 1041 14.19 11.25 -28.99
CA SER A 1041 13.17 10.21 -29.23
C SER A 1041 13.04 9.83 -30.71
N GLU A 1042 13.34 10.74 -31.63
CA GLU A 1042 13.40 10.52 -33.08
C GLU A 1042 14.69 9.81 -33.52
N GLN A 1043 15.81 10.00 -32.80
CA GLN A 1043 17.06 9.25 -33.05
C GLN A 1043 17.13 7.90 -32.34
N LEU A 1044 16.39 7.69 -31.25
CA LEU A 1044 16.31 6.41 -30.52
C LEU A 1044 15.03 5.61 -30.85
N THR A 1045 14.34 5.91 -31.96
CA THR A 1045 13.15 5.15 -32.41
C THR A 1045 13.48 3.89 -33.22
N ASP A 1046 14.75 3.48 -33.27
CA ASP A 1046 15.17 2.23 -33.92
C ASP A 1046 14.28 1.05 -33.53
N TYR A 1047 13.60 0.51 -34.54
CA TYR A 1047 12.92 -0.77 -34.44
C TYR A 1047 13.95 -1.82 -34.05
N CYS A 1048 13.70 -2.56 -32.97
CA CYS A 1048 14.51 -3.65 -32.43
C CYS A 1048 15.17 -4.51 -33.53
N THR A 1049 16.42 -4.19 -33.91
CA THR A 1049 17.13 -4.75 -35.08
C THR A 1049 17.76 -6.11 -34.77
N CYS A 1050 17.04 -6.97 -34.06
CA CYS A 1050 17.49 -8.32 -33.73
C CYS A 1050 17.15 -9.27 -34.88
N THR A 1051 18.03 -9.31 -35.88
CA THR A 1051 18.18 -10.43 -36.84
C THR A 1051 18.70 -11.66 -36.12
#